data_AF-A0AAN8AYF4-F1
#
_entry.id   AF-A0AAN8AYF4-F1
#
_cell.length_a   1.000
_cell.length_b   1.000
_cell.length_c   1.000
_cell.angle_alpha   90.00
_cell.angle_beta   90.00
_cell.angle_gamma   90.00
#
_symmetry.space_group_name_H-M   'P 1'
#
loop_
_entity.id
_entity.type
_entity.pdbx_description
1 polymer ?
#
loop_
_entity_poly.entity_id
_entity_poly.type
_entity_poly.pdbx_seq_one_letter_code
_entity_poly.pdbx_strand_id
1 'polypeptide(L)'
;MPAPIRLRELIRTIRTARTQAEEREMIQKECAAIRSSFREEDNTYRCRNVAKLLYMHMLGYPAHFGQLECLKLIASQKFTDKRIGYLGAMLLLDERQDVHLLMTNCIKNDLNHSTQYVQGLALCTLGCMGSSEMCRDLAGEVEKLLKTSNSYLRKKAALCAVHVIRKVPELMEMFLPATKNLLSEKNHGVLHTSVVLLTEMCERSPDMLSHFRKLVPQLVRILKNLIMSGYSPEHDVSGISDPFLQVRILRLLRILGKSDDDSSEAMNDILAQVATNTETSKNVGNAILYETVLTIMDIKSESGLRVLAINILGRFLLNNDKNIRYVALTSLLKTVQTDHNAVQRHRSTIVDCLKDLDVSIKRRAMELSFALVNGNNIRGMMKELLYFLDSCDPEFKADCASGVFLAAEKYAPSKRWHIDTIMRVLTTAGSYVRDDSVPNLIQLITNSVEMHAYTVQRLYKALLDDISQQPLVQVASWCIGEYGDLLVSGQCEEEEPIQVTEDEVLDVLEGLLVSNLSTPVTRGYSLTAIMKLSTRFSSVNRIKKVVSIYGSSIDVELQQRAVEYNALFKKYDHMRPALLERMPIMEKTATNGPTEIVQTNGETEPSVVETKHLPPVTQPANQANDLLDLLGGNDVPVIQTTMPTKPASAGGELLDLLGDLSLSGGPTPAPAPSVPTSQPSFLLDGLTSQPLFNDIATAAIPPMTAYHKNGLKIDFTFERANPNPNVAVITIHASNSTEADMTEFVFQAAVPKTFQLQLLSPSSNVVPALNQGTVTQVIRVLNPQKQQLRMRIKLTYTLKGSPVQDLAEVNNFPPQSWQ
;
A
#
# COMPACT_ATOMS: atom_id res chain seq x y z
N MET A 1 -50.29 12.31 0.53
CA MET A 1 -49.80 11.25 -0.39
C MET A 1 -50.23 9.88 0.13
N PRO A 2 -50.42 8.86 -0.74
CA PRO A 2 -50.64 7.50 -0.27
C PRO A 2 -49.44 7.00 0.55
N ALA A 3 -49.69 6.08 1.47
CA ALA A 3 -48.65 5.56 2.36
C ALA A 3 -47.49 4.93 1.55
N PRO A 4 -46.22 5.26 1.86
CA PRO A 4 -45.06 4.64 1.22
C PRO A 4 -45.10 3.12 1.36
N ILE A 5 -44.81 2.41 0.27
CA ILE A 5 -44.82 0.95 0.22
C ILE A 5 -43.83 0.34 1.23
N ARG A 6 -44.13 -0.87 1.68
CA ARG A 6 -43.30 -1.62 2.64
C ARG A 6 -42.08 -2.24 1.95
N LEU A 7 -41.03 -2.50 2.72
CA LEU A 7 -39.78 -3.12 2.23
C LEU A 7 -40.02 -4.40 1.43
N ARG A 8 -40.86 -5.32 1.94
CA ARG A 8 -41.15 -6.59 1.24
C ARG A 8 -41.82 -6.40 -0.12
N GLU A 9 -42.61 -5.35 -0.27
CA GLU A 9 -43.29 -5.04 -1.53
C GLU A 9 -42.31 -4.46 -2.56
N LEU A 10 -41.37 -3.61 -2.12
CA LEU A 10 -40.27 -3.18 -2.97
C LEU A 10 -39.44 -4.39 -3.42
N ILE A 11 -39.03 -5.27 -2.50
CA ILE A 11 -38.26 -6.47 -2.84
C ILE A 11 -39.03 -7.34 -3.84
N ARG A 12 -40.34 -7.50 -3.66
CA ARG A 12 -41.18 -8.23 -4.62
C ARG A 12 -41.16 -7.56 -5.99
N THR A 13 -41.32 -6.25 -6.05
CA THR A 13 -41.31 -5.47 -7.30
C THR A 13 -39.96 -5.59 -8.01
N ILE A 14 -38.86 -5.42 -7.30
CA ILE A 14 -37.50 -5.58 -7.85
C ILE A 14 -37.28 -7.01 -8.37
N ARG A 15 -37.79 -8.04 -7.67
CA ARG A 15 -37.74 -9.43 -8.15
C ARG A 15 -38.59 -9.71 -9.38
N THR A 16 -39.53 -8.83 -9.74
CA THR A 16 -40.30 -8.95 -10.99
C THR A 16 -39.60 -8.32 -12.20
N ALA A 17 -38.56 -7.51 -11.98
CA ALA A 17 -37.77 -6.93 -13.06
C ALA A 17 -37.11 -8.03 -13.89
N ARG A 18 -37.23 -7.95 -15.22
CA ARG A 18 -36.67 -8.94 -16.15
C ARG A 18 -35.28 -8.56 -16.63
N THR A 19 -34.96 -7.27 -16.58
CA THR A 19 -33.68 -6.72 -17.03
C THR A 19 -33.09 -5.78 -15.98
N GLN A 20 -31.76 -5.62 -15.97
CA GLN A 20 -31.10 -4.67 -15.07
C GLN A 20 -31.51 -3.21 -15.36
N ALA A 21 -31.91 -2.88 -16.61
CA ALA A 21 -32.41 -1.56 -16.96
C ALA A 21 -33.79 -1.30 -16.32
N GLU A 22 -34.70 -2.27 -16.43
CA GLU A 22 -36.01 -2.21 -15.76
C GLU A 22 -35.86 -2.15 -14.23
N GLU A 23 -34.92 -2.91 -13.66
CA GLU A 23 -34.58 -2.84 -12.24
C GLU A 23 -34.13 -1.43 -11.85
N ARG A 24 -33.22 -0.81 -12.64
CA ARG A 24 -32.75 0.57 -12.43
C ARG A 24 -33.91 1.57 -12.46
N GLU A 25 -34.84 1.45 -13.39
CA GLU A 25 -36.02 2.32 -13.47
C GLU A 25 -36.90 2.20 -12.23
N MET A 26 -37.17 0.96 -11.77
CA MET A 26 -37.93 0.70 -10.55
C MET A 26 -37.24 1.29 -9.31
N ILE A 27 -35.92 1.13 -9.20
CA ILE A 27 -35.11 1.69 -8.11
C ILE A 27 -35.15 3.21 -8.16
N GLN A 28 -34.94 3.84 -9.32
CA GLN A 28 -34.97 5.30 -9.45
C GLN A 28 -36.33 5.89 -9.08
N LYS A 29 -37.42 5.23 -9.50
CA LYS A 29 -38.80 5.61 -9.15
C LYS A 29 -39.03 5.59 -7.64
N GLU A 30 -38.60 4.51 -6.97
CA GLU A 30 -38.76 4.40 -5.52
C GLU A 30 -37.78 5.32 -4.76
N CYS A 31 -36.54 5.49 -5.23
CA CYS A 31 -35.59 6.45 -4.67
C CYS A 31 -36.13 7.88 -4.74
N ALA A 32 -36.81 8.26 -5.83
CA ALA A 32 -37.44 9.56 -5.96
C ALA A 32 -38.52 9.75 -4.88
N ALA A 33 -39.37 8.75 -4.66
CA ALA A 33 -40.38 8.78 -3.59
C ALA A 33 -39.75 8.88 -2.19
N ILE A 34 -38.65 8.16 -1.94
CA ILE A 34 -37.89 8.22 -0.68
C ILE A 34 -37.31 9.62 -0.47
N ARG A 35 -36.67 10.22 -1.48
CA ARG A 35 -36.11 11.58 -1.39
C ARG A 35 -37.19 12.63 -1.11
N SER A 36 -38.34 12.54 -1.78
CA SER A 36 -39.47 13.42 -1.51
C SER A 36 -39.97 13.26 -0.07
N SER A 37 -40.08 12.03 0.43
CA SER A 37 -40.49 11.77 1.82
C SER A 37 -39.48 12.24 2.86
N PHE A 38 -38.17 12.16 2.59
CA PHE A 38 -37.16 12.72 3.49
C PHE A 38 -37.22 14.25 3.54
N ARG A 39 -37.54 14.90 2.42
CA ARG A 39 -37.75 16.36 2.38
C ARG A 39 -38.96 16.81 3.21
N GLU A 40 -39.96 15.95 3.38
CA GLU A 40 -41.14 16.19 4.20
C GLU A 40 -40.91 15.97 5.71
N GLU A 41 -39.73 15.49 6.10
CA GLU A 41 -39.36 15.21 7.49
C GLU A 41 -40.33 14.25 8.22
N ASP A 42 -40.97 13.34 7.48
CA ASP A 42 -41.97 12.42 8.06
C ASP A 42 -41.34 11.37 9.00
N ASN A 43 -41.60 11.51 10.29
CA ASN A 43 -41.19 10.59 11.33
C ASN A 43 -41.91 9.22 11.28
N THR A 44 -43.02 9.10 10.57
CA THR A 44 -43.86 7.89 10.53
C THR A 44 -43.28 6.83 9.62
N TYR A 45 -42.83 7.23 8.43
CA TYR A 45 -42.33 6.31 7.41
C TYR A 45 -40.82 6.36 7.19
N ARG A 46 -40.07 7.21 7.92
CA ARG A 46 -38.60 7.25 7.85
C ARG A 46 -37.95 5.87 8.02
N CYS A 47 -38.39 5.10 9.01
CA CYS A 47 -37.87 3.76 9.29
C CYS A 47 -37.98 2.80 8.10
N ARG A 48 -39.14 2.73 7.43
CA ARG A 48 -39.32 1.87 6.24
C ARG A 48 -38.59 2.41 5.01
N ASN A 49 -38.49 3.74 4.87
CA ASN A 49 -37.83 4.38 3.74
C ASN A 49 -36.32 4.18 3.81
N VAL A 50 -35.72 4.34 4.99
CA VAL A 50 -34.31 3.99 5.23
C VAL A 50 -34.10 2.50 5.02
N ALA A 51 -34.96 1.61 5.53
CA ALA A 51 -34.81 0.17 5.29
C ALA A 51 -34.86 -0.21 3.79
N LYS A 52 -35.74 0.42 3.00
CA LYS A 52 -35.76 0.28 1.54
C LYS A 52 -34.48 0.79 0.90
N LEU A 53 -34.00 1.94 1.35
CA LEU A 53 -32.76 2.52 0.87
C LEU A 53 -31.53 1.64 1.16
N LEU A 54 -31.47 1.02 2.34
CA LEU A 54 -30.41 0.06 2.69
C LEU A 54 -30.44 -1.18 1.80
N TYR A 55 -31.63 -1.67 1.44
CA TYR A 55 -31.76 -2.76 0.48
C TYR A 55 -31.25 -2.34 -0.91
N MET A 56 -31.59 -1.14 -1.37
CA MET A 56 -31.05 -0.61 -2.64
C MET A 56 -29.53 -0.45 -2.59
N HIS A 57 -28.98 -0.02 -1.45
CA HIS A 57 -27.54 0.09 -1.26
C HIS A 57 -26.86 -1.28 -1.34
N MET A 58 -27.46 -2.32 -0.76
CA MET A 58 -26.98 -3.70 -0.87
C MET A 58 -26.99 -4.22 -2.32
N LEU A 59 -27.88 -3.73 -3.17
CA LEU A 59 -27.88 -4.01 -4.62
C LEU A 59 -26.83 -3.19 -5.40
N GLY A 60 -26.10 -2.29 -4.74
CA GLY A 60 -25.05 -1.46 -5.34
C GLY A 60 -25.50 -0.06 -5.79
N TYR A 61 -26.73 0.36 -5.47
CA TYR A 61 -27.24 1.69 -5.85
C TYR A 61 -26.80 2.80 -4.86
N PRO A 62 -26.69 4.06 -5.33
CA PRO A 62 -26.25 5.17 -4.51
C PRO A 62 -27.30 5.54 -3.43
N ALA A 63 -26.84 5.59 -2.17
CA ALA A 63 -27.69 5.84 -1.00
C ALA A 63 -27.17 6.97 -0.07
N HIS A 64 -26.24 7.79 -0.55
CA HIS A 64 -25.58 8.86 0.23
C HIS A 64 -26.57 9.83 0.91
N PHE A 65 -27.67 10.16 0.24
CA PHE A 65 -28.68 11.09 0.77
C PHE A 65 -29.43 10.57 2.01
N GLY A 66 -29.34 9.27 2.32
CA GLY A 66 -29.97 8.68 3.51
C GLY A 66 -29.10 8.68 4.77
N GLN A 67 -27.84 9.09 4.69
CA GLN A 67 -26.89 9.04 5.82
C GLN A 67 -27.37 9.86 7.03
N LEU A 68 -27.80 11.11 6.80
CA LEU A 68 -28.35 11.99 7.85
C LEU A 68 -29.67 11.45 8.42
N GLU A 69 -30.48 10.78 7.60
CA GLU A 69 -31.73 10.17 8.05
C GLU A 69 -31.49 8.98 8.99
N CYS A 70 -30.39 8.24 8.81
CA CYS A 70 -29.97 7.23 9.77
C CYS A 70 -29.65 7.84 11.14
N LEU A 71 -28.97 9.00 11.19
CA LEU A 71 -28.69 9.70 12.45
C LEU A 71 -29.98 10.17 13.15
N LYS A 72 -30.94 10.68 12.39
CA LYS A 72 -32.28 11.02 12.92
C LYS A 72 -32.99 9.80 13.50
N LEU A 73 -32.87 8.64 12.86
CA LEU A 73 -33.42 7.38 13.38
C LEU A 73 -32.69 6.91 14.64
N ILE A 74 -31.38 7.09 14.75
CA ILE A 74 -30.61 6.80 15.97
C ILE A 74 -31.06 7.71 17.12
N ALA A 75 -31.31 8.99 16.85
CA ALA A 75 -31.83 9.94 17.84
C ALA A 75 -33.31 9.71 18.24
N SER A 76 -34.04 8.84 17.54
CA SER A 76 -35.44 8.51 17.86
C SER A 76 -35.57 7.77 19.20
N GLN A 77 -36.72 7.90 19.87
CA GLN A 77 -37.05 7.18 21.10
C GLN A 77 -37.57 5.76 20.84
N LYS A 78 -38.03 5.47 19.62
CA LYS A 78 -38.58 4.14 19.28
C LYS A 78 -37.46 3.14 19.04
N PHE A 79 -37.53 1.99 19.70
CA PHE A 79 -36.54 0.91 19.52
C PHE A 79 -36.40 0.46 18.06
N THR A 80 -37.52 0.36 17.31
CA THR A 80 -37.50 -0.04 15.90
C THR A 80 -36.74 0.95 15.02
N ASP A 81 -36.89 2.25 15.28
CA ASP A 81 -36.20 3.31 14.56
C ASP A 81 -34.71 3.27 14.88
N LYS A 82 -34.33 3.20 16.16
CA LYS A 82 -32.93 3.03 16.58
C LYS A 82 -32.30 1.80 15.94
N ARG A 83 -33.00 0.67 15.89
CA ARG A 83 -32.49 -0.57 15.29
C ARG A 83 -32.17 -0.40 13.79
N ILE A 84 -33.04 0.26 13.03
CA ILE A 84 -32.79 0.52 11.60
C ILE A 84 -31.75 1.63 11.44
N GLY A 85 -31.77 2.66 12.28
CA GLY A 85 -30.78 3.74 12.28
C GLY A 85 -29.36 3.24 12.51
N TYR A 86 -29.15 2.42 13.54
CA TYR A 86 -27.83 1.82 13.84
C TYR A 86 -27.37 0.84 12.75
N LEU A 87 -28.28 0.04 12.18
CA LEU A 87 -27.95 -0.79 11.01
C LEU A 87 -27.53 0.07 9.81
N GLY A 88 -28.25 1.15 9.54
CA GLY A 88 -27.95 2.07 8.46
C GLY A 88 -26.66 2.84 8.68
N ALA A 89 -26.33 3.19 9.94
CA ALA A 89 -25.05 3.77 10.30
C ALA A 89 -23.89 2.81 9.97
N MET A 90 -24.00 1.53 10.33
CA MET A 90 -22.95 0.54 10.02
C MET A 90 -22.75 0.26 8.53
N LEU A 91 -23.76 0.51 7.69
CA LEU A 91 -23.70 0.23 6.26
C LEU A 91 -23.36 1.48 5.41
N LEU A 92 -23.92 2.63 5.75
CA LEU A 92 -23.83 3.85 4.93
C LEU A 92 -22.78 4.86 5.41
N LEU A 93 -22.38 4.79 6.68
CA LEU A 93 -21.37 5.70 7.24
C LEU A 93 -20.00 5.02 7.22
N ASP A 94 -19.02 5.73 6.70
CA ASP A 94 -17.62 5.37 6.72
C ASP A 94 -16.82 6.37 7.57
N GLU A 95 -15.54 6.06 7.84
CA GLU A 95 -14.67 6.94 8.63
C GLU A 95 -14.34 8.26 7.91
N ARG A 96 -14.59 8.34 6.60
CA ARG A 96 -14.34 9.52 5.77
C ARG A 96 -15.40 10.60 5.94
N GLN A 97 -16.60 10.25 6.41
CA GLN A 97 -17.71 11.19 6.53
C GLN A 97 -17.68 11.95 7.86
N ASP A 98 -17.76 13.28 7.81
CA ASP A 98 -17.60 14.19 8.96
C ASP A 98 -18.80 14.25 9.94
N VAL A 99 -19.60 13.17 10.03
CA VAL A 99 -20.78 13.09 10.90
C VAL A 99 -20.50 12.43 12.26
N HIS A 100 -19.23 12.19 12.56
CA HIS A 100 -18.77 11.45 13.75
C HIS A 100 -19.23 12.09 15.06
N LEU A 101 -19.18 13.42 15.18
CA LEU A 101 -19.56 14.13 16.42
C LEU A 101 -21.01 13.87 16.84
N LEU A 102 -21.95 13.89 15.87
CA LEU A 102 -23.36 13.65 16.13
C LEU A 102 -23.57 12.20 16.59
N MET A 103 -22.88 11.26 15.95
CA MET A 103 -22.98 9.85 16.29
C MET A 103 -22.36 9.55 17.67
N THR A 104 -21.24 10.17 18.03
CA THR A 104 -20.62 10.04 19.35
C THR A 104 -21.60 10.42 20.46
N ASN A 105 -22.28 11.57 20.32
CA ASN A 105 -23.25 12.02 21.32
C ASN A 105 -24.45 11.05 21.41
N CYS A 106 -25.01 10.65 20.27
CA CYS A 106 -26.11 9.68 20.25
C CYS A 106 -25.74 8.34 20.90
N ILE A 107 -24.55 7.81 20.60
CA ILE A 107 -24.06 6.58 21.19
C ILE A 107 -23.84 6.76 22.69
N LYS A 108 -23.24 7.86 23.15
CA LYS A 108 -23.03 8.12 24.58
C LYS A 108 -24.33 8.10 25.37
N ASN A 109 -25.38 8.72 24.83
CA ASN A 109 -26.71 8.71 25.44
C ASN A 109 -27.32 7.30 25.43
N ASP A 110 -27.18 6.56 24.34
CA ASP A 110 -27.74 5.21 24.19
C ASP A 110 -26.98 4.15 24.99
N LEU A 111 -25.68 4.35 25.28
CA LEU A 111 -24.89 3.50 26.19
C LEU A 111 -25.39 3.61 27.64
N ASN A 112 -25.97 4.75 28.02
CA ASN A 112 -26.56 4.96 29.34
C ASN A 112 -28.09 4.74 29.37
N HIS A 113 -28.68 4.21 28.31
CA HIS A 113 -30.12 3.98 28.21
C HIS A 113 -30.60 2.84 29.13
N SER A 114 -31.83 2.93 29.64
CA SER A 114 -32.41 1.96 30.59
C SER A 114 -32.54 0.54 30.03
N THR A 115 -32.78 0.43 28.72
CA THR A 115 -32.98 -0.84 28.02
C THR A 115 -31.65 -1.41 27.50
N GLN A 116 -31.29 -2.61 27.98
CA GLN A 116 -30.07 -3.33 27.56
C GLN A 116 -29.95 -3.56 26.05
N TYR A 117 -31.05 -3.68 25.32
CA TYR A 117 -31.01 -3.88 23.87
C TYR A 117 -30.60 -2.62 23.11
N VAL A 118 -30.91 -1.42 23.63
CA VAL A 118 -30.47 -0.14 23.05
C VAL A 118 -28.98 0.05 23.30
N GLN A 119 -28.52 -0.17 24.53
CA GLN A 119 -27.09 -0.22 24.86
C GLN A 119 -26.36 -1.25 23.98
N GLY A 120 -26.99 -2.40 23.73
CA GLY A 120 -26.45 -3.45 22.88
C GLY A 120 -26.36 -3.09 21.39
N LEU A 121 -27.19 -2.15 20.88
CA LEU A 121 -27.09 -1.60 19.52
C LEU A 121 -25.96 -0.55 19.44
N ALA A 122 -25.86 0.31 20.46
CA ALA A 122 -24.79 1.30 20.58
C ALA A 122 -23.40 0.62 20.64
N LEU A 123 -23.23 -0.37 21.52
CA LEU A 123 -21.99 -1.17 21.61
C LEU A 123 -21.68 -1.94 20.32
N CYS A 124 -22.70 -2.44 19.63
CA CYS A 124 -22.51 -3.15 18.36
C CYS A 124 -21.99 -2.19 17.28
N THR A 125 -22.60 -1.02 17.18
CA THR A 125 -22.21 0.00 16.18
C THR A 125 -20.80 0.49 16.45
N LEU A 126 -20.52 0.87 17.69
CA LEU A 126 -19.18 1.30 18.10
C LEU A 126 -18.13 0.19 17.86
N GLY A 127 -18.45 -1.07 18.16
CA GLY A 127 -17.54 -2.20 17.94
C GLY A 127 -17.36 -2.64 16.48
N CYS A 128 -18.17 -2.14 15.55
CA CYS A 128 -18.06 -2.48 14.11
C CYS A 128 -17.41 -1.36 13.29
N MET A 129 -17.76 -0.11 13.55
CA MET A 129 -17.38 1.05 12.72
C MET A 129 -16.94 2.28 13.53
N GLY A 130 -16.66 2.10 14.82
CA GLY A 130 -16.14 3.17 15.65
C GLY A 130 -14.82 3.72 15.10
N SER A 131 -14.80 5.03 14.83
CA SER A 131 -13.60 5.78 14.46
C SER A 131 -12.66 5.96 15.66
N SER A 132 -11.39 6.31 15.41
CA SER A 132 -10.39 6.57 16.46
C SER A 132 -10.89 7.62 17.47
N GLU A 133 -11.46 8.72 17.00
CA GLU A 133 -11.96 9.80 17.87
C GLU A 133 -13.14 9.35 18.72
N MET A 134 -14.08 8.61 18.12
CA MET A 134 -15.21 8.03 18.86
C MET A 134 -14.76 7.06 19.94
N CYS A 135 -13.74 6.24 19.62
CA CYS A 135 -13.16 5.31 20.56
C CYS A 135 -12.52 6.04 21.75
N ARG A 136 -11.83 7.17 21.52
CA ARG A 136 -11.28 8.02 22.61
C ARG A 136 -12.38 8.57 23.51
N ASP A 137 -13.43 9.14 22.92
CA ASP A 137 -14.52 9.78 23.66
C ASP A 137 -15.37 8.81 24.46
N LEU A 138 -15.52 7.57 23.97
CA LEU A 138 -16.44 6.57 24.53
C LEU A 138 -15.74 5.45 25.32
N ALA A 139 -14.41 5.38 25.33
CA ALA A 139 -13.67 4.30 25.99
C ALA A 139 -14.04 4.15 27.48
N GLY A 140 -14.20 5.26 28.21
CA GLY A 140 -14.60 5.23 29.62
C GLY A 140 -16.02 4.65 29.84
N GLU A 141 -16.96 4.90 28.93
CA GLU A 141 -18.30 4.31 28.99
C GLU A 141 -18.27 2.81 28.67
N VAL A 142 -17.41 2.39 27.74
CA VAL A 142 -17.20 0.97 27.42
C VAL A 142 -16.59 0.23 28.61
N GLU A 143 -15.60 0.83 29.29
CA GLU A 143 -14.99 0.26 30.50
C GLU A 143 -16.02 0.11 31.63
N LYS A 144 -16.87 1.12 31.84
CA LYS A 144 -17.97 1.08 32.80
C LYS A 144 -18.97 -0.03 32.47
N LEU A 145 -19.36 -0.19 31.20
CA LEU A 145 -20.24 -1.26 30.76
C LEU A 145 -19.59 -2.65 30.80
N LEU A 146 -18.27 -2.74 30.73
CA LEU A 146 -17.54 -4.01 30.91
C LEU A 146 -17.64 -4.52 32.36
N LYS A 147 -17.76 -3.61 33.33
CA LYS A 147 -17.91 -3.91 34.77
C LYS A 147 -19.35 -4.25 35.20
N THR A 148 -20.33 -4.19 34.29
CA THR A 148 -21.73 -4.53 34.62
C THR A 148 -21.92 -6.01 34.93
N SER A 149 -22.92 -6.39 35.72
CA SER A 149 -23.24 -7.81 35.98
C SER A 149 -23.98 -8.48 34.81
N ASN A 150 -24.58 -7.71 33.90
CA ASN A 150 -25.37 -8.24 32.79
C ASN A 150 -24.49 -8.91 31.72
N SER A 151 -24.60 -10.24 31.59
CA SER A 151 -23.84 -11.05 30.62
C SER A 151 -24.10 -10.66 29.16
N TYR A 152 -25.30 -10.17 28.82
CA TYR A 152 -25.63 -9.73 27.45
C TYR A 152 -24.82 -8.50 27.04
N LEU A 153 -24.62 -7.56 27.97
CA LEU A 153 -23.85 -6.35 27.75
C LEU A 153 -22.35 -6.62 27.84
N ARG A 154 -21.91 -7.39 28.84
CA ARG A 154 -20.48 -7.72 29.04
C ARG A 154 -19.83 -8.32 27.79
N LYS A 155 -20.49 -9.29 27.15
CA LYS A 155 -19.93 -9.90 25.92
C LYS A 155 -19.76 -8.92 24.77
N LYS A 156 -20.65 -7.92 24.67
CA LYS A 156 -20.57 -6.86 23.65
C LYS A 156 -19.53 -5.81 24.04
N ALA A 157 -19.50 -5.41 25.31
CA ALA A 157 -18.53 -4.46 25.84
C ALA A 157 -17.10 -4.99 25.71
N ALA A 158 -16.87 -6.28 25.95
CA ALA A 158 -15.56 -6.90 25.79
C ALA A 158 -15.05 -6.84 24.33
N LEU A 159 -15.89 -7.17 23.35
CA LEU A 159 -15.53 -7.04 21.93
C LEU A 159 -15.44 -5.58 21.47
N CYS A 160 -16.25 -4.69 22.04
CA CYS A 160 -16.15 -3.26 21.80
C CYS A 160 -14.82 -2.71 22.34
N ALA A 161 -14.37 -3.16 23.52
CA ALA A 161 -13.06 -2.84 24.07
C ALA A 161 -11.93 -3.36 23.15
N VAL A 162 -12.07 -4.57 22.59
CA VAL A 162 -11.13 -5.06 21.55
C VAL A 162 -11.06 -4.10 20.37
N HIS A 163 -12.20 -3.64 19.86
CA HIS A 163 -12.23 -2.68 18.75
C HIS A 163 -11.56 -1.35 19.11
N VAL A 164 -11.85 -0.82 20.31
CA VAL A 164 -11.21 0.39 20.84
C VAL A 164 -9.69 0.21 20.92
N ILE A 165 -9.19 -0.93 21.42
CA ILE A 165 -7.75 -1.22 21.50
C ILE A 165 -7.13 -1.36 20.10
N ARG A 166 -7.83 -1.96 19.14
CA ARG A 166 -7.34 -2.07 17.75
C ARG A 166 -7.20 -0.71 17.08
N LYS A 167 -8.13 0.20 17.33
CA LYS A 167 -8.13 1.56 16.77
C LYS A 167 -7.18 2.50 17.50
N VAL A 168 -7.11 2.39 18.82
CA VAL A 168 -6.32 3.26 19.70
C VAL A 168 -5.58 2.38 20.74
N PRO A 169 -4.41 1.84 20.39
CA PRO A 169 -3.68 0.88 21.25
C PRO A 169 -3.31 1.42 22.63
N GLU A 170 -3.04 2.72 22.74
CA GLU A 170 -2.68 3.39 24.02
C GLU A 170 -3.76 3.32 25.11
N LEU A 171 -5.04 3.11 24.75
CA LEU A 171 -6.14 3.05 25.73
C LEU A 171 -6.27 1.66 26.39
N MET A 172 -5.41 0.71 26.08
CA MET A 172 -5.52 -0.66 26.59
C MET A 172 -5.34 -0.78 28.10
N GLU A 173 -4.50 0.06 28.72
CA GLU A 173 -4.20 -0.02 30.15
C GLU A 173 -5.44 0.23 31.03
N MET A 174 -6.35 1.09 30.55
CA MET A 174 -7.62 1.38 31.21
C MET A 174 -8.50 0.13 31.38
N PHE A 175 -8.42 -0.83 30.45
CA PHE A 175 -9.24 -2.05 30.51
C PHE A 175 -8.63 -3.14 31.41
N LEU A 176 -7.36 -3.03 31.80
CA LEU A 176 -6.66 -4.02 32.62
C LEU A 176 -7.32 -4.36 33.97
N PRO A 177 -7.88 -3.41 34.73
CA PRO A 177 -8.56 -3.73 35.98
C PRO A 177 -9.83 -4.58 35.75
N ALA A 178 -10.52 -4.37 34.64
CA ALA A 178 -11.76 -5.07 34.33
C ALA A 178 -11.51 -6.53 33.93
N THR A 179 -10.36 -6.87 33.33
CA THR A 179 -10.10 -8.20 32.79
C THR A 179 -9.91 -9.30 33.84
N LYS A 180 -9.44 -8.98 35.06
CA LYS A 180 -9.21 -9.98 36.12
C LYS A 180 -10.47 -10.74 36.54
N ASN A 181 -11.60 -10.02 36.60
CA ASN A 181 -12.88 -10.58 37.04
C ASN A 181 -13.62 -11.35 35.94
N LEU A 182 -13.17 -11.25 34.68
CA LEU A 182 -13.90 -11.83 33.55
C LEU A 182 -13.59 -13.32 33.32
N LEU A 183 -12.42 -13.80 33.76
CA LEU A 183 -12.03 -15.21 33.61
C LEU A 183 -12.69 -16.16 34.63
N SER A 184 -13.35 -15.63 35.66
CA SER A 184 -14.12 -16.43 36.63
C SER A 184 -15.60 -16.56 36.28
N GLU A 185 -16.02 -16.04 35.12
CA GLU A 185 -17.42 -16.04 34.71
C GLU A 185 -17.87 -17.43 34.22
N LYS A 186 -19.07 -17.85 34.65
CA LYS A 186 -19.67 -19.14 34.24
C LYS A 186 -20.24 -19.12 32.82
N ASN A 187 -20.61 -17.95 32.30
CA ASN A 187 -21.21 -17.83 30.97
C ASN A 187 -20.13 -17.94 29.89
N HIS A 188 -20.23 -18.97 29.05
CA HIS A 188 -19.27 -19.27 27.99
C HIS A 188 -19.11 -18.12 26.98
N GLY A 189 -20.19 -17.38 26.67
CA GLY A 189 -20.13 -16.24 25.75
C GLY A 189 -19.36 -15.05 26.30
N VAL A 190 -19.48 -14.76 27.59
CA VAL A 190 -18.67 -13.73 28.26
C VAL A 190 -17.22 -14.20 28.34
N LEU A 191 -17.00 -15.46 28.71
CA LEU A 191 -15.65 -16.03 28.79
C LEU A 191 -14.94 -16.01 27.42
N HIS A 192 -15.61 -16.40 26.33
CA HIS A 192 -15.06 -16.34 24.97
C HIS A 192 -14.63 -14.92 24.59
N THR A 193 -15.51 -13.93 24.76
CA THR A 193 -15.21 -12.54 24.42
C THR A 193 -14.12 -11.94 25.31
N SER A 194 -14.02 -12.39 26.55
CA SER A 194 -12.96 -12.02 27.48
C SER A 194 -11.61 -12.63 27.08
N VAL A 195 -11.57 -13.89 26.66
CA VAL A 195 -10.37 -14.53 26.11
C VAL A 195 -9.92 -13.83 24.82
N VAL A 196 -10.85 -13.40 23.96
CA VAL A 196 -10.52 -12.59 22.77
C VAL A 196 -9.91 -11.23 23.17
N LEU A 197 -10.48 -10.57 24.18
CA LEU A 197 -9.91 -9.32 24.73
C LEU A 197 -8.50 -9.53 25.27
N LEU A 198 -8.28 -10.57 26.07
CA LEU A 198 -6.95 -10.92 26.57
C LEU A 198 -5.98 -11.24 25.45
N THR A 199 -6.44 -11.94 24.41
CA THR A 199 -5.61 -12.29 23.24
C THR A 199 -5.10 -11.01 22.57
N GLU A 200 -5.98 -10.04 22.31
CA GLU A 200 -5.59 -8.77 21.70
C GLU A 200 -4.66 -7.96 22.61
N MET A 201 -4.94 -7.87 23.92
CA MET A 201 -4.07 -7.16 24.86
C MET A 201 -2.66 -7.76 24.94
N CYS A 202 -2.56 -9.09 24.88
CA CYS A 202 -1.30 -9.83 24.90
C CYS A 202 -0.52 -9.68 23.59
N GLU A 203 -1.20 -9.55 22.45
CA GLU A 203 -0.58 -9.39 21.13
C GLU A 203 0.00 -7.98 20.93
N ARG A 204 -0.60 -6.96 21.54
CA ARG A 204 -0.18 -5.56 21.39
C ARG A 204 1.02 -5.16 22.26
N SER A 205 1.05 -5.60 23.52
CA SER A 205 2.08 -5.14 24.46
C SER A 205 2.72 -6.31 25.23
N PRO A 206 4.06 -6.46 25.17
CA PRO A 206 4.78 -7.48 25.93
C PRO A 206 4.60 -7.39 27.45
N ASP A 207 4.44 -6.18 27.99
CA ASP A 207 4.25 -5.99 29.44
C ASP A 207 2.98 -6.68 29.95
N MET A 208 1.93 -6.70 29.12
CA MET A 208 0.69 -7.39 29.44
C MET A 208 0.84 -8.90 29.45
N LEU A 209 1.73 -9.46 28.61
CA LEU A 209 2.04 -10.89 28.62
C LEU A 209 2.54 -11.29 30.01
N SER A 210 3.44 -10.51 30.60
CA SER A 210 3.99 -10.80 31.94
C SER A 210 2.90 -10.84 33.03
N HIS A 211 1.92 -9.95 32.94
CA HIS A 211 0.80 -9.90 33.89
C HIS A 211 -0.19 -11.06 33.68
N PHE A 212 -0.52 -11.38 32.43
CA PHE A 212 -1.51 -12.42 32.10
C PHE A 212 -0.94 -13.85 32.13
N ARG A 213 0.38 -14.06 32.05
CA ARG A 213 1.02 -15.38 32.24
C ARG A 213 0.66 -16.02 33.58
N LYS A 214 0.49 -15.21 34.63
CA LYS A 214 0.05 -15.69 35.97
C LYS A 214 -1.32 -16.37 35.96
N LEU A 215 -2.15 -16.12 34.95
CA LEU A 215 -3.49 -16.67 34.79
C LEU A 215 -3.52 -17.94 33.92
N VAL A 216 -2.37 -18.39 33.39
CA VAL A 216 -2.25 -19.61 32.57
C VAL A 216 -2.81 -20.85 33.29
N PRO A 217 -2.49 -21.14 34.57
CA PRO A 217 -3.03 -22.33 35.25
C PRO A 217 -4.55 -22.30 35.37
N GLN A 218 -5.15 -21.11 35.51
CA GLN A 218 -6.60 -20.95 35.54
C GLN A 218 -7.22 -21.26 34.18
N LEU A 219 -6.63 -20.76 33.09
CA LEU A 219 -7.05 -21.05 31.72
C LEU A 219 -6.94 -22.56 31.39
N VAL A 220 -5.86 -23.20 31.84
CA VAL A 220 -5.64 -24.65 31.72
C VAL A 220 -6.73 -25.42 32.45
N ARG A 221 -7.10 -25.03 33.67
CA ARG A 221 -8.19 -25.66 34.43
C ARG A 221 -9.54 -25.50 33.73
N ILE A 222 -9.82 -24.32 33.17
CA ILE A 222 -11.04 -24.07 32.39
C ILE A 222 -11.07 -24.97 31.15
N LEU A 223 -9.96 -25.05 30.40
CA LEU A 223 -9.86 -25.91 29.21
C LEU A 223 -10.02 -27.39 29.57
N LYS A 224 -9.41 -27.84 30.67
CA LYS A 224 -9.57 -29.20 31.19
C LYS A 224 -11.02 -29.50 31.55
N ASN A 225 -11.71 -28.55 32.18
CA ASN A 225 -13.13 -28.68 32.45
C ASN A 225 -13.95 -28.78 31.16
N LEU A 226 -13.62 -28.05 30.10
CA LEU A 226 -14.34 -28.16 28.82
C LEU A 226 -14.14 -29.52 28.14
N ILE A 227 -12.94 -30.09 28.23
CA ILE A 227 -12.61 -31.41 27.65
C ILE A 227 -13.25 -32.55 28.46
N MET A 228 -13.24 -32.44 29.80
CA MET A 228 -13.84 -33.45 30.68
C MET A 228 -15.35 -33.27 30.86
N SER A 229 -15.87 -32.07 30.58
CA SER A 229 -17.30 -31.81 30.66
C SER A 229 -18.01 -32.63 29.60
N GLY A 230 -18.96 -33.45 30.06
CA GLY A 230 -19.88 -34.15 29.19
C GLY A 230 -20.79 -33.19 28.40
N TYR A 231 -21.76 -33.78 27.73
CA TYR A 231 -22.71 -33.11 26.85
C TYR A 231 -23.40 -31.90 27.51
N SER A 232 -23.26 -30.73 26.89
CA SER A 232 -23.99 -29.51 27.24
C SER A 232 -24.90 -29.08 26.07
N PRO A 233 -26.24 -29.07 26.24
CA PRO A 233 -27.17 -28.84 25.13
C PRO A 233 -27.00 -27.50 24.38
N GLU A 234 -26.49 -26.46 25.04
CA GLU A 234 -26.36 -25.12 24.45
C GLU A 234 -25.03 -24.90 23.70
N HIS A 235 -24.02 -25.71 24.01
CA HIS A 235 -22.64 -25.46 23.58
C HIS A 235 -21.98 -26.67 22.91
N ASP A 236 -22.64 -27.83 22.89
CA ASP A 236 -22.15 -29.02 22.20
C ASP A 236 -22.33 -28.91 20.68
N VAL A 237 -21.27 -29.25 19.94
CA VAL A 237 -21.33 -29.42 18.50
C VAL A 237 -20.75 -30.79 18.15
N SER A 238 -21.63 -31.74 17.82
CA SER A 238 -21.25 -33.11 17.43
C SER A 238 -20.46 -33.87 18.50
N GLY A 239 -20.84 -33.72 19.78
CA GLY A 239 -20.22 -34.41 20.91
C GLY A 239 -18.99 -33.71 21.50
N ILE A 240 -18.68 -32.49 21.04
CA ILE A 240 -17.61 -31.65 21.58
C ILE A 240 -18.19 -30.39 22.22
N SER A 241 -17.91 -30.21 23.51
CA SER A 241 -18.33 -29.06 24.32
C SER A 241 -17.56 -27.77 23.99
N ASP A 242 -18.26 -26.77 23.44
CA ASP A 242 -17.77 -25.42 23.11
C ASP A 242 -16.41 -25.36 22.37
N PRO A 243 -16.36 -25.83 21.12
CA PRO A 243 -15.11 -25.84 20.34
C PRO A 243 -14.55 -24.44 20.06
N PHE A 244 -15.40 -23.41 19.98
CA PHE A 244 -14.95 -22.04 19.72
C PHE A 244 -14.15 -21.48 20.89
N LEU A 245 -14.64 -21.70 22.11
CA LEU A 245 -13.94 -21.30 23.32
C LEU A 245 -12.62 -22.08 23.48
N GLN A 246 -12.62 -23.39 23.22
CA GLN A 246 -11.40 -24.20 23.28
C GLN A 246 -10.30 -23.66 22.34
N VAL A 247 -10.64 -23.40 21.07
CA VAL A 247 -9.69 -22.83 20.10
C VAL A 247 -9.18 -21.46 20.54
N ARG A 248 -10.04 -20.60 21.12
CA ARG A 248 -9.61 -19.29 21.63
C ARG A 248 -8.67 -19.40 22.83
N ILE A 249 -8.93 -20.33 23.75
CA ILE A 249 -8.05 -20.59 24.89
C ILE A 249 -6.69 -21.12 24.39
N LEU A 250 -6.68 -22.08 23.46
CA LEU A 250 -5.45 -22.61 22.87
C LEU A 250 -4.63 -21.51 22.17
N ARG A 251 -5.29 -20.63 21.40
CA ARG A 251 -4.63 -19.48 20.78
C ARG A 251 -4.03 -18.51 21.82
N LEU A 252 -4.75 -18.26 22.91
CA LEU A 252 -4.25 -17.44 24.01
C LEU A 252 -3.05 -18.11 24.71
N LEU A 253 -3.11 -19.42 24.94
CA LEU A 253 -2.01 -20.20 25.49
C LEU A 253 -0.77 -20.15 24.58
N ARG A 254 -0.96 -20.22 23.26
CA ARG A 254 0.13 -20.11 22.27
C ARG A 254 0.91 -18.81 22.40
N ILE A 255 0.21 -17.68 22.55
CA ILE A 255 0.90 -16.38 22.68
C ILE A 255 1.50 -16.20 24.08
N LEU A 256 0.85 -16.71 25.14
CA LEU A 256 1.33 -16.59 26.52
C LEU A 256 2.59 -17.43 26.77
N GLY A 257 2.64 -18.65 26.22
CA GLY A 257 3.78 -19.57 26.31
C GLY A 257 4.91 -19.28 25.33
N LYS A 258 4.75 -18.30 24.43
CA LYS A 258 5.82 -17.93 23.50
C LYS A 258 7.01 -17.40 24.29
N SER A 259 8.15 -18.09 24.15
CA SER A 259 9.41 -17.78 24.83
C SER A 259 9.38 -17.85 26.37
N ASP A 260 8.44 -18.61 26.97
CA ASP A 260 8.33 -18.79 28.43
C ASP A 260 8.24 -20.26 28.80
N ASP A 261 9.22 -20.76 29.56
CA ASP A 261 9.32 -22.19 29.86
C ASP A 261 8.35 -22.61 30.97
N ASP A 262 8.16 -21.78 32.01
CA ASP A 262 7.24 -22.08 33.13
C ASP A 262 5.78 -22.16 32.69
N SER A 263 5.30 -21.19 31.90
CA SER A 263 3.93 -21.24 31.36
C SER A 263 3.75 -22.39 30.37
N SER A 264 4.78 -22.69 29.55
CA SER A 264 4.76 -23.81 28.61
C SER A 264 4.62 -25.15 29.34
N GLU A 265 5.36 -25.32 30.44
CA GLU A 265 5.29 -26.52 31.27
C GLU A 265 3.91 -26.68 31.92
N ALA A 266 3.34 -25.59 32.43
CA ALA A 266 2.00 -25.61 33.02
C ALA A 266 0.88 -26.01 32.03
N MET A 267 1.08 -25.83 30.73
CA MET A 267 0.12 -26.20 29.68
C MET A 267 0.48 -27.50 28.93
N ASN A 268 1.67 -28.08 29.14
CA ASN A 268 2.08 -29.31 28.44
C ASN A 268 1.14 -30.49 28.71
N ASP A 269 0.69 -30.70 29.96
CA ASP A 269 -0.25 -31.78 30.33
C ASP A 269 -1.58 -31.67 29.56
N ILE A 270 -2.15 -30.46 29.50
CA ILE A 270 -3.44 -30.28 28.82
C ILE A 270 -3.31 -30.35 27.30
N LEU A 271 -2.18 -29.92 26.74
CA LEU A 271 -1.89 -30.05 25.30
C LEU A 271 -1.71 -31.53 24.90
N ALA A 272 -1.04 -32.33 25.74
CA ALA A 272 -0.96 -33.77 25.54
C ALA A 272 -2.35 -34.43 25.65
N GLN A 273 -3.14 -34.05 26.66
CA GLN A 273 -4.49 -34.58 26.86
C GLN A 273 -5.43 -34.25 25.68
N VAL A 274 -5.44 -33.02 25.18
CA VAL A 274 -6.30 -32.65 24.05
C VAL A 274 -5.82 -33.28 22.74
N ALA A 275 -4.50 -33.46 22.56
CA ALA A 275 -3.94 -34.11 21.37
C ALA A 275 -4.31 -35.60 21.27
N THR A 276 -4.48 -36.29 22.40
CA THR A 276 -4.83 -37.72 22.44
C THR A 276 -6.33 -37.98 22.56
N ASN A 277 -7.08 -37.17 23.32
CA ASN A 277 -8.50 -37.42 23.60
C ASN A 277 -9.47 -36.80 22.58
N THR A 278 -9.02 -35.85 21.74
CA THR A 278 -9.92 -35.19 20.78
C THR A 278 -10.33 -36.15 19.65
N GLU A 279 -11.64 -36.25 19.43
CA GLU A 279 -12.19 -37.09 18.37
C GLU A 279 -12.00 -36.44 16.98
N THR A 280 -11.19 -37.06 16.11
CA THR A 280 -10.89 -36.55 14.76
C THR A 280 -11.88 -37.01 13.68
N SER A 281 -13.05 -37.52 14.06
CA SER A 281 -14.06 -38.02 13.12
C SER A 281 -14.80 -36.89 12.39
N LYS A 282 -14.89 -35.71 13.01
CA LYS A 282 -15.57 -34.53 12.48
C LYS A 282 -14.62 -33.35 12.35
N ASN A 283 -15.02 -32.38 11.52
CA ASN A 283 -14.27 -31.14 11.31
C ASN A 283 -14.00 -30.36 12.62
N VAL A 284 -14.93 -30.41 13.57
CA VAL A 284 -14.81 -29.71 14.86
C VAL A 284 -13.60 -30.19 15.65
N GLY A 285 -13.43 -31.50 15.79
CA GLY A 285 -12.26 -32.06 16.47
C GLY A 285 -10.96 -31.81 15.71
N ASN A 286 -10.99 -31.85 14.37
CA ASN A 286 -9.83 -31.48 13.54
C ASN A 286 -9.44 -30.00 13.71
N ALA A 287 -10.41 -29.09 13.90
CA ALA A 287 -10.14 -27.67 14.13
C ALA A 287 -9.48 -27.41 15.50
N ILE A 288 -9.95 -28.10 16.55
CA ILE A 288 -9.31 -28.06 17.87
C ILE A 288 -7.88 -28.60 17.75
N LEU A 289 -7.73 -29.78 17.15
CA LEU A 289 -6.42 -30.42 17.01
C LEU A 289 -5.45 -29.59 16.16
N TYR A 290 -5.95 -28.88 15.14
CA TYR A 290 -5.16 -27.94 14.36
C TYR A 290 -4.59 -26.79 15.21
N GLU A 291 -5.44 -26.10 15.99
CA GLU A 291 -4.95 -25.02 16.84
C GLU A 291 -4.05 -25.56 17.97
N THR A 292 -4.33 -26.77 18.50
CA THR A 292 -3.44 -27.47 19.44
C THR A 292 -2.06 -27.69 18.84
N VAL A 293 -1.98 -28.20 17.60
CA VAL A 293 -0.70 -28.42 16.92
C VAL A 293 0.05 -27.11 16.72
N LEU A 294 -0.62 -26.05 16.26
CA LEU A 294 0.01 -24.73 16.14
C LEU A 294 0.51 -24.23 17.49
N THR A 295 -0.24 -24.49 18.56
CA THR A 295 0.13 -24.10 19.92
C THR A 295 1.41 -24.80 20.37
N ILE A 296 1.48 -26.12 20.19
CA ILE A 296 2.65 -26.95 20.53
C ILE A 296 3.89 -26.49 19.76
N MET A 297 3.75 -26.18 18.48
CA MET A 297 4.90 -25.88 17.61
C MET A 297 5.45 -24.46 17.78
N ASP A 298 4.61 -23.50 18.18
CA ASP A 298 5.04 -22.11 18.40
C ASP A 298 5.64 -21.88 19.80
N ILE A 299 5.30 -22.71 20.80
CA ILE A 299 5.85 -22.64 22.16
C ILE A 299 7.11 -23.51 22.32
N LYS A 300 7.89 -23.26 23.36
CA LYS A 300 9.00 -24.14 23.76
C LYS A 300 8.47 -25.35 24.55
N SER A 301 7.76 -26.24 23.87
CA SER A 301 7.21 -27.46 24.46
C SER A 301 8.23 -28.59 24.57
N GLU A 302 7.89 -29.64 25.32
CA GLU A 302 8.63 -30.89 25.33
C GLU A 302 8.78 -31.48 23.91
N SER A 303 9.94 -32.06 23.63
CA SER A 303 10.25 -32.67 22.32
C SER A 303 9.30 -33.82 21.97
N GLY A 304 8.87 -34.61 22.96
CA GLY A 304 7.89 -35.69 22.78
C GLY A 304 6.55 -35.18 22.21
N LEU A 305 6.08 -34.03 22.70
CA LEU A 305 4.84 -33.42 22.26
C LEU A 305 4.95 -32.86 20.82
N ARG A 306 6.11 -32.32 20.45
CA ARG A 306 6.36 -31.88 19.06
C ARG A 306 6.39 -33.04 18.08
N VAL A 307 7.00 -34.17 18.46
CA VAL A 307 6.97 -35.39 17.64
C VAL A 307 5.52 -35.86 17.45
N LEU A 308 4.71 -35.86 18.50
CA LEU A 308 3.28 -36.18 18.41
C LEU A 308 2.55 -35.21 17.46
N ALA A 309 2.79 -33.91 17.58
CA ALA A 309 2.18 -32.89 16.73
C ALA A 309 2.51 -33.10 15.24
N ILE A 310 3.75 -33.44 14.92
CA ILE A 310 4.16 -33.71 13.54
C ILE A 310 3.54 -35.01 13.02
N ASN A 311 3.44 -36.05 13.85
CA ASN A 311 2.73 -37.28 13.48
C ASN A 311 1.24 -37.01 13.18
N ILE A 312 0.60 -36.12 13.94
CA ILE A 312 -0.77 -35.66 13.68
C ILE A 312 -0.86 -34.95 12.33
N LEU A 313 0.08 -34.04 12.03
CA LEU A 313 0.13 -33.35 10.73
C LEU A 313 0.38 -34.33 9.58
N GLY A 314 1.24 -35.33 9.76
CA GLY A 314 1.45 -36.41 8.81
C GLY A 314 0.16 -37.18 8.50
N ARG A 315 -0.63 -37.50 9.54
CA ARG A 315 -1.96 -38.12 9.37
C ARG A 315 -2.95 -37.18 8.66
N PHE A 316 -2.91 -35.88 8.93
CA PHE A 316 -3.74 -34.89 8.24
C PHE A 316 -3.36 -34.73 6.76
N LEU A 317 -2.08 -34.81 6.42
CA LEU A 317 -1.60 -34.72 5.04
C LEU A 317 -2.05 -35.93 4.21
N LEU A 318 -2.16 -37.11 4.82
CA LEU A 318 -2.68 -38.32 4.17
C LEU A 318 -4.21 -38.41 4.15
N ASN A 319 -4.93 -37.41 4.68
CA ASN A 319 -6.38 -37.44 4.71
C ASN A 319 -6.97 -37.18 3.32
N ASN A 320 -8.06 -37.87 2.98
CA ASN A 320 -8.77 -37.68 1.71
C ASN A 320 -9.40 -36.27 1.61
N ASP A 321 -9.83 -35.69 2.73
CA ASP A 321 -10.42 -34.35 2.77
C ASP A 321 -9.38 -33.28 2.41
N LYS A 322 -9.66 -32.54 1.34
CA LYS A 322 -8.84 -31.44 0.84
C LYS A 322 -8.66 -30.33 1.85
N ASN A 323 -9.69 -30.05 2.67
CA ASN A 323 -9.60 -29.02 3.71
C ASN A 323 -8.54 -29.38 4.76
N ILE A 324 -8.51 -30.65 5.17
CA ILE A 324 -7.55 -31.16 6.16
C ILE A 324 -6.14 -31.17 5.57
N ARG A 325 -5.97 -31.55 4.30
CA ARG A 325 -4.67 -31.45 3.61
C ARG A 325 -4.19 -30.01 3.53
N TYR A 326 -5.05 -29.07 3.12
CA TYR A 326 -4.71 -27.65 3.10
C TYR A 326 -4.26 -27.13 4.47
N VAL A 327 -4.97 -27.53 5.53
CA VAL A 327 -4.61 -27.20 6.92
C VAL A 327 -3.27 -27.81 7.30
N ALA A 328 -3.00 -29.07 6.95
CA ALA A 328 -1.73 -29.73 7.22
C ALA A 328 -0.56 -29.00 6.56
N LEU A 329 -0.68 -28.70 5.26
CA LEU A 329 0.36 -27.99 4.51
C LEU A 329 0.59 -26.58 5.07
N THR A 330 -0.48 -25.86 5.41
CA THR A 330 -0.38 -24.52 6.02
C THR A 330 0.28 -24.57 7.39
N SER A 331 0.01 -25.61 8.18
CA SER A 331 0.64 -25.82 9.48
C SER A 331 2.13 -26.09 9.32
N LEU A 332 2.48 -27.04 8.45
CA LEU A 332 3.88 -27.40 8.19
C LEU A 332 4.67 -26.19 7.68
N LEU A 333 4.06 -25.35 6.84
CA LEU A 333 4.70 -24.13 6.33
C LEU A 333 5.12 -23.17 7.45
N LYS A 334 4.27 -22.98 8.47
CA LYS A 334 4.61 -22.14 9.63
C LYS A 334 5.72 -22.76 10.48
N THR A 335 5.77 -24.09 10.58
CA THR A 335 6.69 -24.79 11.48
C THR A 335 8.05 -25.13 10.88
N VAL A 336 8.22 -24.98 9.56
CA VAL A 336 9.51 -25.26 8.88
C VAL A 336 10.67 -24.46 9.48
N GLN A 337 10.42 -23.23 9.92
CA GLN A 337 11.46 -22.36 10.50
C GLN A 337 11.92 -22.86 11.88
N THR A 338 11.04 -23.49 12.65
CA THR A 338 11.33 -24.00 14.00
C THR A 338 11.96 -25.38 13.96
N ASP A 339 11.35 -26.34 13.24
CA ASP A 339 11.72 -27.76 13.27
C ASP A 339 11.86 -28.36 11.86
N HIS A 340 12.83 -27.84 11.10
CA HIS A 340 13.07 -28.22 9.70
C HIS A 340 13.23 -29.74 9.47
N ASN A 341 14.01 -30.42 10.31
CA ASN A 341 14.35 -31.85 10.11
C ASN A 341 13.14 -32.78 10.23
N ALA A 342 12.16 -32.43 11.06
CA ALA A 342 11.00 -33.28 11.27
C ALA A 342 9.99 -33.12 10.12
N VAL A 343 9.85 -31.91 9.57
CA VAL A 343 9.03 -31.67 8.36
C VAL A 343 9.65 -32.37 7.13
N GLN A 344 10.98 -32.42 7.02
CA GLN A 344 11.68 -33.11 5.92
C GLN A 344 11.28 -34.58 5.74
N ARG A 345 10.81 -35.27 6.80
CA ARG A 345 10.36 -36.67 6.74
C ARG A 345 9.14 -36.84 5.83
N HIS A 346 8.29 -35.82 5.74
CA HIS A 346 7.07 -35.82 4.92
C HIS A 346 7.28 -35.22 3.52
N ARG A 347 8.53 -34.97 3.12
CA ARG A 347 8.87 -34.35 1.83
C ARG A 347 8.26 -35.07 0.63
N SER A 348 8.31 -36.40 0.58
CA SER A 348 7.75 -37.17 -0.54
C SER A 348 6.27 -36.88 -0.72
N THR A 349 5.50 -36.94 0.37
CA THR A 349 4.06 -36.67 0.36
C THR A 349 3.72 -35.21 0.03
N ILE A 350 4.59 -34.25 0.39
CA ILE A 350 4.43 -32.83 0.03
C ILE A 350 4.66 -32.64 -1.47
N VAL A 351 5.68 -33.28 -2.05
CA VAL A 351 5.94 -33.27 -3.50
C VAL A 351 4.78 -33.92 -4.26
N ASP A 352 4.19 -35.00 -3.72
CA ASP A 352 3.00 -35.60 -4.31
C ASP A 352 1.79 -34.65 -4.31
N CYS A 353 1.68 -33.76 -3.32
CA CYS A 353 0.65 -32.72 -3.28
C CYS A 353 0.82 -31.64 -4.37
N LEU A 354 1.99 -31.51 -5.01
CA LEU A 354 2.16 -30.64 -6.19
C LEU A 354 1.36 -31.16 -7.39
N LYS A 355 1.03 -32.45 -7.41
CA LYS A 355 0.24 -33.11 -8.46
C LYS A 355 -1.26 -33.10 -8.15
N ASP A 356 -1.70 -32.48 -7.04
CA ASP A 356 -3.12 -32.41 -6.70
C ASP A 356 -3.87 -31.53 -7.70
N LEU A 357 -5.17 -31.82 -7.90
CA LEU A 357 -6.03 -31.07 -8.80
C LEU A 357 -6.46 -29.72 -8.19
N ASP A 358 -6.41 -29.59 -6.86
CA ASP A 358 -6.82 -28.38 -6.16
C ASP A 358 -5.74 -27.28 -6.20
N VAL A 359 -6.12 -26.12 -6.74
CA VAL A 359 -5.27 -24.93 -6.84
C VAL A 359 -4.71 -24.50 -5.47
N SER A 360 -5.53 -24.54 -4.41
CA SER A 360 -5.09 -24.07 -3.08
C SER A 360 -4.08 -25.03 -2.44
N ILE A 361 -4.26 -26.34 -2.65
CA ILE A 361 -3.31 -27.35 -2.19
C ILE A 361 -2.00 -27.23 -2.98
N LYS A 362 -2.06 -27.15 -4.32
CA LYS A 362 -0.87 -26.93 -5.17
C LYS A 362 -0.08 -25.70 -4.72
N ARG A 363 -0.77 -24.58 -4.46
CA ARG A 363 -0.13 -23.34 -3.98
C ARG A 363 0.65 -23.54 -2.69
N ARG A 364 0.02 -24.11 -1.67
CA ARG A 364 0.67 -24.37 -0.38
C ARG A 364 1.77 -25.42 -0.48
N ALA A 365 1.60 -26.44 -1.33
CA ALA A 365 2.60 -27.46 -1.58
C ALA A 365 3.84 -26.87 -2.23
N MET A 366 3.66 -25.94 -3.18
CA MET A 366 4.74 -25.21 -3.84
C MET A 366 5.51 -24.33 -2.85
N GLU A 367 4.82 -23.49 -2.09
CA GLU A 367 5.44 -22.64 -1.05
C GLU A 367 6.21 -23.47 -0.02
N LEU A 368 5.61 -24.56 0.47
CA LEU A 368 6.23 -25.47 1.41
C LEU A 368 7.43 -26.21 0.81
N SER A 369 7.35 -26.58 -0.46
CA SER A 369 8.47 -27.20 -1.18
C SER A 369 9.64 -26.23 -1.25
N PHE A 370 9.43 -24.96 -1.57
CA PHE A 370 10.51 -23.95 -1.55
C PHE A 370 11.09 -23.75 -0.14
N ALA A 371 10.25 -23.72 0.89
CA ALA A 371 10.71 -23.61 2.29
C ALA A 371 11.53 -24.83 2.74
N LEU A 372 11.30 -26.01 2.15
CA LEU A 372 12.03 -27.25 2.43
C LEU A 372 13.35 -27.40 1.66
N VAL A 373 13.67 -26.50 0.73
CA VAL A 373 14.95 -26.58 0.01
C VAL A 373 16.11 -26.27 0.95
N ASN A 374 17.13 -27.13 0.91
CA ASN A 374 18.39 -27.00 1.62
C ASN A 374 19.56 -27.39 0.72
N GLY A 375 20.80 -27.14 1.17
CA GLY A 375 22.01 -27.45 0.39
C GLY A 375 22.19 -28.93 0.02
N ASN A 376 21.57 -29.85 0.76
CA ASN A 376 21.69 -31.28 0.52
C ASN A 376 20.68 -31.79 -0.51
N ASN A 377 19.47 -31.22 -0.51
CA ASN A 377 18.35 -31.70 -1.32
C ASN A 377 18.10 -30.86 -2.60
N ILE A 378 18.76 -29.70 -2.74
CA ILE A 378 18.58 -28.74 -3.84
C ILE A 378 18.57 -29.41 -5.22
N ARG A 379 19.54 -30.29 -5.52
CA ARG A 379 19.63 -30.95 -6.85
C ARG A 379 18.43 -31.83 -7.17
N GLY A 380 17.89 -32.53 -6.16
CA GLY A 380 16.74 -33.40 -6.34
C GLY A 380 15.42 -32.62 -6.35
N MET A 381 15.25 -31.69 -5.41
CA MET A 381 14.04 -30.86 -5.32
C MET A 381 13.87 -29.97 -6.54
N MET A 382 14.97 -29.38 -7.04
CA MET A 382 14.89 -28.48 -8.18
C MET A 382 14.41 -29.21 -9.45
N LYS A 383 14.74 -30.50 -9.62
CA LYS A 383 14.22 -31.29 -10.75
C LYS A 383 12.70 -31.43 -10.71
N GLU A 384 12.14 -31.75 -9.54
CA GLU A 384 10.69 -31.85 -9.34
C GLU A 384 10.01 -30.48 -9.51
N LEU A 385 10.62 -29.40 -8.99
CA LEU A 385 10.09 -28.04 -9.11
C LEU A 385 10.13 -27.52 -10.56
N LEU A 386 11.19 -27.82 -11.32
CA LEU A 386 11.27 -27.49 -12.75
C LEU A 386 10.26 -28.30 -13.57
N TYR A 387 10.04 -29.57 -13.23
CA TYR A 387 8.99 -30.39 -13.84
C TYR A 387 7.59 -29.82 -13.52
N PHE A 388 7.38 -29.39 -12.28
CA PHE A 388 6.16 -28.70 -11.88
C PHE A 388 5.97 -27.37 -12.62
N LEU A 389 7.04 -26.57 -12.81
CA LEU A 389 7.00 -25.31 -13.56
C LEU A 389 6.54 -25.52 -15.00
N ASP A 390 7.00 -26.59 -15.65
CA ASP A 390 6.64 -26.93 -17.03
C ASP A 390 5.15 -27.29 -17.16
N SER A 391 4.66 -28.11 -16.23
CA SER A 391 3.28 -28.60 -16.19
C SER A 391 2.28 -27.66 -15.47
N CYS A 392 2.73 -26.51 -14.99
CA CYS A 392 1.93 -25.63 -14.14
C CYS A 392 0.93 -24.75 -14.88
N ASP A 393 -0.15 -24.40 -14.19
CA ASP A 393 -1.10 -23.38 -14.64
C ASP A 393 -0.43 -21.98 -14.66
N PRO A 394 -0.85 -21.06 -15.55
CA PRO A 394 -0.26 -19.73 -15.69
C PRO A 394 -0.14 -18.92 -14.38
N GLU A 395 -1.11 -19.06 -13.48
CA GLU A 395 -1.13 -18.34 -12.19
C GLU A 395 0.01 -18.72 -11.24
N PHE A 396 0.62 -19.88 -11.43
CA PHE A 396 1.71 -20.38 -10.59
C PHE A 396 3.08 -20.19 -11.24
N LYS A 397 3.15 -20.02 -12.57
CA LYS A 397 4.45 -19.96 -13.28
C LYS A 397 5.31 -18.80 -12.78
N ALA A 398 4.71 -17.65 -12.50
CA ALA A 398 5.43 -16.49 -11.96
C ALA A 398 5.99 -16.75 -10.55
N ASP A 399 5.15 -17.24 -9.65
CA ASP A 399 5.53 -17.55 -8.26
C ASP A 399 6.58 -18.68 -8.21
N CYS A 400 6.40 -19.72 -9.02
CA CYS A 400 7.29 -20.86 -9.12
C CYS A 400 8.65 -20.46 -9.70
N ALA A 401 8.67 -19.69 -10.80
CA ALA A 401 9.92 -19.17 -11.36
C ALA A 401 10.67 -18.33 -10.32
N SER A 402 9.99 -17.39 -9.66
CA SER A 402 10.60 -16.56 -8.61
C SER A 402 11.13 -17.38 -7.44
N GLY A 403 10.39 -18.40 -7.00
CA GLY A 403 10.82 -19.33 -5.94
C GLY A 403 12.06 -20.14 -6.34
N VAL A 404 12.14 -20.58 -7.60
CA VAL A 404 13.30 -21.28 -8.15
C VAL A 404 14.53 -20.37 -8.16
N PHE A 405 14.40 -19.11 -8.60
CA PHE A 405 15.48 -18.13 -8.57
C PHE A 405 16.02 -17.94 -7.15
N LEU A 406 15.14 -17.69 -6.17
CA LEU A 406 15.53 -17.49 -4.78
C LEU A 406 16.22 -18.73 -4.17
N ALA A 407 15.71 -19.92 -4.44
CA ALA A 407 16.28 -21.17 -3.93
C ALA A 407 17.64 -21.49 -4.58
N ALA A 408 17.78 -21.25 -5.89
CA ALA A 408 19.04 -21.41 -6.61
C ALA A 408 20.08 -20.41 -6.12
N GLU A 409 19.70 -19.16 -5.85
CA GLU A 409 20.62 -18.14 -5.32
C GLU A 409 21.19 -18.52 -3.97
N LYS A 410 20.35 -19.05 -3.08
CA LYS A 410 20.74 -19.36 -1.71
C LYS A 410 21.55 -20.65 -1.57
N TYR A 411 21.23 -21.68 -2.38
CA TYR A 411 21.74 -23.04 -2.16
C TYR A 411 22.41 -23.68 -3.39
N ALA A 412 22.80 -22.90 -4.40
CA ALA A 412 23.48 -23.42 -5.58
C ALA A 412 24.79 -24.18 -5.20
N PRO A 413 24.95 -25.45 -5.62
CA PRO A 413 26.16 -26.23 -5.36
C PRO A 413 27.34 -25.83 -6.26
N SER A 414 27.07 -25.32 -7.46
CA SER A 414 28.09 -24.80 -8.39
C SER A 414 27.52 -23.66 -9.22
N LYS A 415 28.39 -22.77 -9.72
CA LYS A 415 28.01 -21.64 -10.58
C LYS A 415 27.42 -22.12 -11.90
N ARG A 416 28.01 -23.14 -12.51
CA ARG A 416 27.46 -23.82 -13.70
C ARG A 416 26.02 -24.29 -13.49
N TRP A 417 25.77 -25.06 -12.43
CA TRP A 417 24.43 -25.58 -12.14
C TRP A 417 23.42 -24.45 -11.91
N HIS A 418 23.86 -23.37 -11.28
CA HIS A 418 23.02 -22.19 -11.05
C HIS A 418 22.59 -21.56 -12.38
N ILE A 419 23.56 -21.30 -13.27
CA ILE A 419 23.31 -20.73 -14.61
C ILE A 419 22.40 -21.68 -15.40
N ASP A 420 22.65 -22.98 -15.38
CA ASP A 420 21.83 -23.99 -16.06
C ASP A 420 20.37 -23.95 -15.62
N THR A 421 20.16 -23.87 -14.31
CA THR A 421 18.82 -23.83 -13.70
C THR A 421 18.08 -22.57 -14.11
N ILE A 422 18.74 -21.41 -14.04
CA ILE A 422 18.14 -20.14 -14.44
C ILE A 422 17.84 -20.11 -15.94
N MET A 423 18.75 -20.58 -16.77
CA MET A 423 18.53 -20.69 -18.22
C MET A 423 17.33 -21.59 -18.53
N ARG A 424 17.15 -22.69 -17.79
CA ARG A 424 15.98 -23.55 -17.93
C ARG A 424 14.69 -22.83 -17.52
N VAL A 425 14.70 -22.06 -16.43
CA VAL A 425 13.54 -21.26 -16.02
C VAL A 425 13.21 -20.19 -17.06
N LEU A 426 14.21 -19.48 -17.58
CA LEU A 426 13.99 -18.46 -18.61
C LEU A 426 13.35 -19.06 -19.85
N THR A 427 13.85 -20.19 -20.35
CA THR A 427 13.31 -20.86 -21.55
C THR A 427 11.92 -21.47 -21.36
N THR A 428 11.59 -21.97 -20.17
CA THR A 428 10.29 -22.62 -19.89
C THR A 428 9.21 -21.63 -19.44
N ALA A 429 9.56 -20.66 -18.58
CA ALA A 429 8.62 -19.69 -18.02
C ALA A 429 8.59 -18.36 -18.78
N GLY A 430 9.70 -17.94 -19.42
CA GLY A 430 9.77 -16.78 -20.31
C GLY A 430 9.03 -15.54 -19.80
N SER A 431 7.87 -15.27 -20.39
CA SER A 431 7.00 -14.11 -20.07
C SER A 431 6.49 -14.05 -18.63
N TYR A 432 6.49 -15.17 -17.90
CA TYR A 432 6.04 -15.22 -16.51
C TYR A 432 7.15 -14.86 -15.51
N VAL A 433 8.40 -14.78 -15.95
CA VAL A 433 9.52 -14.32 -15.11
C VAL A 433 9.40 -12.82 -14.93
N ARG A 434 9.54 -12.35 -13.68
CA ARG A 434 9.47 -10.91 -13.37
C ARG A 434 10.72 -10.20 -13.90
N ASP A 435 10.54 -9.00 -14.45
CA ASP A 435 11.64 -8.21 -15.05
C ASP A 435 12.74 -7.83 -14.03
N ASP A 436 12.42 -7.76 -12.74
CA ASP A 436 13.40 -7.52 -11.66
C ASP A 436 14.38 -8.69 -11.46
N SER A 437 14.09 -9.86 -12.02
CA SER A 437 15.00 -11.01 -12.00
C SER A 437 16.13 -10.88 -13.03
N VAL A 438 15.97 -10.03 -14.06
CA VAL A 438 16.96 -9.79 -15.11
C VAL A 438 18.25 -9.15 -14.57
N PRO A 439 18.20 -8.04 -13.79
CA PRO A 439 19.40 -7.47 -13.18
C PRO A 439 20.15 -8.45 -12.26
N ASN A 440 19.42 -9.22 -11.45
CA ASN A 440 20.02 -10.19 -10.53
C ASN A 440 20.78 -11.29 -11.28
N LEU A 441 20.23 -11.76 -12.40
CA LEU A 441 20.91 -12.71 -13.27
C LEU A 441 22.14 -12.10 -13.94
N ILE A 442 22.02 -10.90 -14.48
CA ILE A 442 23.15 -10.18 -15.08
C ILE A 442 24.29 -10.02 -14.06
N GLN A 443 23.97 -9.68 -12.81
CA GLN A 443 24.93 -9.57 -11.73
C GLN A 443 25.57 -10.93 -11.39
N LEU A 444 24.79 -12.01 -11.35
CA LEU A 444 25.32 -13.35 -11.11
C LEU A 444 26.31 -13.78 -12.21
N ILE A 445 25.94 -13.55 -13.48
CA ILE A 445 26.77 -13.91 -14.63
C ILE A 445 28.06 -13.10 -14.58
N THR A 446 27.99 -11.78 -14.35
CA THR A 446 29.15 -10.87 -14.26
C THR A 446 30.11 -11.26 -13.15
N ASN A 447 29.60 -11.76 -12.02
CA ASN A 447 30.41 -12.27 -10.93
C ASN A 447 31.09 -13.61 -11.24
N SER A 448 30.65 -14.32 -12.29
CA SER A 448 31.09 -15.68 -12.62
C SER A 448 32.02 -15.67 -13.83
N VAL A 449 33.20 -15.07 -13.65
CA VAL A 449 34.17 -14.77 -14.72
C VAL A 449 34.58 -15.99 -15.54
N GLU A 450 34.73 -17.13 -14.89
CA GLU A 450 35.12 -18.41 -15.51
C GLU A 450 34.06 -18.98 -16.48
N MET A 451 32.79 -18.55 -16.35
CA MET A 451 31.65 -19.14 -17.06
C MET A 451 31.09 -18.26 -18.19
N HIS A 452 31.72 -17.12 -18.50
CA HIS A 452 31.17 -16.16 -19.45
C HIS A 452 31.00 -16.75 -20.86
N ALA A 453 32.04 -17.40 -21.40
CA ALA A 453 31.99 -17.99 -22.75
C ALA A 453 30.87 -19.04 -22.87
N TYR A 454 30.78 -19.93 -21.88
CA TYR A 454 29.73 -20.94 -21.77
C TYR A 454 28.32 -20.32 -21.75
N THR A 455 28.12 -19.32 -20.88
CA THR A 455 26.82 -18.69 -20.67
C THR A 455 26.35 -17.97 -21.93
N VAL A 456 27.24 -17.26 -22.61
CA VAL A 456 26.93 -16.48 -23.81
C VAL A 456 26.60 -17.40 -24.99
N GLN A 457 27.33 -18.51 -25.18
CA GLN A 457 27.00 -19.49 -26.21
C GLN A 457 25.60 -20.09 -26.02
N ARG A 458 25.23 -20.41 -24.77
CA ARG A 458 23.90 -20.96 -24.46
C ARG A 458 22.80 -19.93 -24.57
N LEU A 459 23.03 -18.68 -24.14
CA LEU A 459 22.10 -17.57 -24.34
C LEU A 459 21.87 -17.30 -25.81
N TYR A 460 22.94 -17.32 -26.63
CA TYR A 460 22.84 -17.15 -28.08
C TYR A 460 22.01 -18.27 -28.72
N LYS A 461 22.25 -19.53 -28.35
CA LYS A 461 21.45 -20.67 -28.82
C LYS A 461 19.96 -20.54 -28.43
N ALA A 462 19.68 -20.20 -27.18
CA ALA A 462 18.30 -20.02 -26.70
C ALA A 462 17.59 -18.84 -27.38
N LEU A 463 18.34 -17.79 -27.72
CA LEU A 463 17.83 -16.62 -28.45
C LEU A 463 17.44 -16.96 -29.89
N LEU A 464 18.18 -17.87 -30.55
CA LEU A 464 17.85 -18.35 -31.89
C LEU A 464 16.56 -19.19 -31.90
N ASP A 465 16.26 -19.90 -30.81
CA ASP A 465 15.08 -20.75 -30.69
C ASP A 465 13.79 -19.92 -30.53
N ASP A 466 13.78 -18.92 -29.63
CA ASP A 466 12.59 -18.11 -29.33
C ASP A 466 12.91 -16.68 -28.87
N ILE A 467 12.47 -15.69 -29.66
CA ILE A 467 12.63 -14.24 -29.38
C ILE A 467 11.43 -13.63 -28.61
N SER A 468 10.36 -14.39 -28.38
CA SER A 468 9.15 -13.87 -27.73
C SER A 468 9.37 -13.60 -26.24
N GLN A 469 10.28 -14.35 -25.61
CA GLN A 469 10.53 -14.34 -24.18
C GLN A 469 11.40 -13.14 -23.77
N GLN A 470 10.76 -12.03 -23.43
CA GLN A 470 11.44 -10.75 -23.21
C GLN A 470 12.57 -10.79 -22.16
N PRO A 471 12.40 -11.38 -20.96
CA PRO A 471 13.48 -11.43 -19.97
C PRO A 471 14.72 -12.19 -20.46
N LEU A 472 14.51 -13.28 -21.21
CA LEU A 472 15.60 -14.06 -21.84
C LEU A 472 16.36 -13.20 -22.84
N VAL A 473 15.64 -12.50 -23.73
CA VAL A 473 16.23 -11.66 -24.77
C VAL A 473 16.99 -10.47 -24.19
N GLN A 474 16.51 -9.88 -23.09
CA GLN A 474 17.20 -8.78 -22.40
C GLN A 474 18.54 -9.24 -21.82
N VAL A 475 18.55 -10.37 -21.11
CA VAL A 475 19.78 -10.97 -20.56
C VAL A 475 20.73 -11.35 -21.68
N ALA A 476 20.23 -12.02 -22.73
CA ALA A 476 21.02 -12.43 -23.88
C ALA A 476 21.64 -11.23 -24.60
N SER A 477 20.86 -10.19 -24.90
CA SER A 477 21.35 -8.98 -25.57
C SER A 477 22.45 -8.28 -24.75
N TRP A 478 22.27 -8.17 -23.44
CA TRP A 478 23.29 -7.58 -22.57
C TRP A 478 24.58 -8.41 -22.56
N CYS A 479 24.46 -9.75 -22.41
CA CYS A 479 25.61 -10.66 -22.40
C CYS A 479 26.35 -10.68 -23.74
N ILE A 480 25.65 -10.64 -24.87
CA ILE A 480 26.26 -10.56 -26.21
C ILE A 480 27.03 -9.23 -26.35
N GLY A 481 26.48 -8.12 -25.85
CA GLY A 481 27.19 -6.83 -25.86
C GLY A 481 28.47 -6.83 -25.02
N GLU A 482 28.46 -7.48 -23.85
CA GLU A 482 29.59 -7.51 -22.91
C GLU A 482 30.63 -8.60 -23.20
N TYR A 483 30.25 -9.70 -23.84
CA TYR A 483 31.10 -10.89 -24.01
C TYR A 483 31.04 -11.45 -25.44
N GLY A 484 30.67 -10.64 -26.43
CA GLY A 484 30.59 -11.05 -27.83
C GLY A 484 31.94 -11.49 -28.42
N ASP A 485 33.04 -10.95 -27.92
CA ASP A 485 34.41 -11.39 -28.22
C ASP A 485 34.64 -12.87 -27.85
N LEU A 486 34.14 -13.30 -26.69
CA LEU A 486 34.21 -14.70 -26.23
C LEU A 486 33.25 -15.63 -26.99
N LEU A 487 32.17 -15.08 -27.57
CA LEU A 487 31.24 -15.84 -28.40
C LEU A 487 31.88 -16.22 -29.74
N VAL A 488 32.52 -15.25 -30.41
CA VAL A 488 33.13 -15.42 -31.75
C VAL A 488 34.47 -16.15 -31.68
N SER A 489 35.21 -16.03 -30.58
CA SER A 489 36.51 -16.71 -30.43
C SER A 489 36.40 -18.24 -30.39
N GLY A 490 35.20 -18.79 -30.14
CA GLY A 490 34.97 -20.24 -30.13
C GLY A 490 35.75 -20.99 -29.04
N GLN A 491 36.28 -20.30 -28.03
CA GLN A 491 37.04 -20.89 -26.93
C GLN A 491 36.12 -21.13 -25.73
N CYS A 492 35.47 -22.30 -25.69
CA CYS A 492 34.73 -22.78 -24.53
C CYS A 492 35.42 -24.03 -23.98
N GLU A 493 35.93 -23.98 -22.75
CA GLU A 493 36.62 -25.12 -22.14
C GLU A 493 35.66 -26.20 -21.61
N GLU A 494 34.39 -25.87 -21.37
CA GLU A 494 33.44 -26.77 -20.69
C GLU A 494 32.43 -27.51 -21.61
N GLU A 495 32.19 -27.02 -22.84
CA GLU A 495 31.24 -27.64 -23.79
C GLU A 495 31.73 -27.41 -25.23
N GLU A 496 31.32 -28.28 -26.17
CA GLU A 496 31.70 -28.15 -27.58
C GLU A 496 31.30 -26.77 -28.13
N PRO A 497 32.28 -25.94 -28.53
CA PRO A 497 31.99 -24.58 -28.99
C PRO A 497 31.20 -24.59 -30.29
N ILE A 498 30.14 -23.78 -30.34
CA ILE A 498 29.45 -23.48 -31.59
C ILE A 498 30.31 -22.50 -32.39
N GLN A 499 30.51 -22.77 -33.69
CA GLN A 499 31.12 -21.79 -34.58
C GLN A 499 30.08 -20.71 -34.90
N VAL A 500 30.32 -19.49 -34.43
CA VAL A 500 29.42 -18.34 -34.63
C VAL A 500 30.20 -17.25 -35.37
N THR A 501 29.63 -16.72 -36.44
CA THR A 501 30.23 -15.62 -37.20
C THR A 501 29.78 -14.25 -36.66
N GLU A 502 30.60 -13.20 -36.83
CA GLU A 502 30.24 -11.83 -36.40
C GLU A 502 28.94 -11.34 -37.07
N ASP A 503 28.70 -11.73 -38.32
CA ASP A 503 27.54 -11.29 -39.10
C ASP A 503 26.23 -11.92 -38.62
N GLU A 504 26.24 -13.20 -38.25
CA GLU A 504 25.06 -13.88 -37.70
C GLU A 504 24.61 -13.26 -36.37
N VAL A 505 25.57 -12.86 -35.52
CA VAL A 505 25.26 -12.18 -34.25
C VAL A 505 24.58 -10.83 -34.52
N LEU A 506 25.04 -10.08 -35.52
CA LEU A 506 24.41 -8.82 -35.92
C LEU A 506 23.02 -9.03 -36.54
N ASP A 507 22.83 -10.06 -37.37
CA ASP A 507 21.52 -10.41 -37.95
C ASP A 507 20.48 -10.66 -36.85
N VAL A 508 20.85 -11.39 -35.79
CA VAL A 508 19.96 -11.66 -34.66
C VAL A 508 19.59 -10.38 -33.91
N LEU A 509 20.56 -9.53 -33.57
CA LEU A 509 20.29 -8.27 -32.85
C LEU A 509 19.49 -7.27 -33.70
N GLU A 510 19.76 -7.18 -35.01
CA GLU A 510 18.96 -6.40 -35.96
C GLU A 510 17.52 -6.95 -36.05
N GLY A 511 17.35 -8.27 -36.07
CA GLY A 511 16.06 -8.94 -36.02
C GLY A 511 15.26 -8.58 -34.76
N LEU A 512 15.92 -8.50 -33.60
CA LEU A 512 15.30 -8.06 -32.35
C LEU A 512 14.85 -6.59 -32.39
N LEU A 513 15.64 -5.72 -33.01
CA LEU A 513 15.32 -4.31 -33.14
C LEU A 513 14.06 -4.09 -33.97
N VAL A 514 13.94 -4.81 -35.10
CA VAL A 514 12.81 -4.70 -36.05
C VAL A 514 11.57 -5.47 -35.57
N SER A 515 11.74 -6.55 -34.81
CA SER A 515 10.63 -7.38 -34.35
C SER A 515 9.60 -6.61 -33.54
N ASN A 516 8.31 -6.84 -33.83
CA ASN A 516 7.19 -6.27 -33.08
C ASN A 516 7.04 -6.89 -31.67
N LEU A 517 7.59 -8.07 -31.44
CA LEU A 517 7.53 -8.76 -30.15
C LEU A 517 8.44 -8.09 -29.10
N SER A 518 9.47 -7.37 -29.55
CA SER A 518 10.44 -6.72 -28.68
C SER A 518 9.85 -5.50 -27.97
N THR A 519 9.98 -5.46 -26.65
CA THR A 519 9.64 -4.26 -25.87
C THR A 519 10.65 -3.13 -26.16
N PRO A 520 10.27 -1.86 -25.94
CA PRO A 520 11.20 -0.73 -26.00
C PRO A 520 12.49 -0.94 -25.20
N VAL A 521 12.38 -1.50 -24.00
CA VAL A 521 13.51 -1.81 -23.12
C VAL A 521 14.44 -2.84 -23.77
N THR A 522 13.87 -3.92 -24.32
CA THR A 522 14.64 -4.94 -25.05
C THR A 522 15.37 -4.33 -26.25
N ARG A 523 14.71 -3.48 -27.04
CA ARG A 523 15.35 -2.74 -28.15
C ARG A 523 16.48 -1.84 -27.65
N GLY A 524 16.31 -1.21 -26.49
CA GLY A 524 17.35 -0.44 -25.83
C GLY A 524 18.56 -1.30 -25.49
N TYR A 525 18.35 -2.47 -24.89
CA TYR A 525 19.42 -3.45 -24.62
C TYR A 525 20.14 -3.87 -25.91
N SER A 526 19.40 -4.21 -26.97
CA SER A 526 19.98 -4.60 -28.25
C SER A 526 20.78 -3.46 -28.90
N LEU A 527 20.28 -2.22 -28.88
CA LEU A 527 20.98 -1.06 -29.43
C LEU A 527 22.28 -0.76 -28.67
N THR A 528 22.26 -0.84 -27.35
CA THR A 528 23.47 -0.70 -26.52
C THR A 528 24.43 -1.87 -26.73
N ALA A 529 23.93 -3.10 -26.91
CA ALA A 529 24.76 -4.25 -27.24
C ALA A 529 25.49 -4.06 -28.57
N ILE A 530 24.78 -3.64 -29.62
CA ILE A 530 25.35 -3.29 -30.94
C ILE A 530 26.43 -2.22 -30.80
N MET A 531 26.20 -1.20 -29.96
CA MET A 531 27.21 -0.18 -29.70
C MET A 531 28.47 -0.77 -29.06
N LYS A 532 28.34 -1.63 -28.04
CA LYS A 532 29.49 -2.33 -27.42
C LYS A 532 30.23 -3.24 -28.40
N LEU A 533 29.50 -3.94 -29.28
CA LEU A 533 30.10 -4.77 -30.33
C LEU A 533 30.96 -3.97 -31.30
N SER A 534 30.75 -2.66 -31.45
CA SER A 534 31.59 -1.81 -32.30
C SER A 534 33.04 -1.64 -31.82
N THR A 535 33.31 -1.96 -30.55
CA THR A 535 34.66 -2.01 -29.96
C THR A 535 35.18 -3.46 -29.92
N ARG A 536 34.29 -4.45 -29.81
CA ARG A 536 34.66 -5.87 -29.67
C ARG A 536 34.88 -6.60 -31.01
N PHE A 537 34.16 -6.20 -32.06
CA PHE A 537 34.19 -6.82 -33.40
C PHE A 537 34.94 -5.97 -34.42
N SER A 538 35.38 -6.61 -35.50
CA SER A 538 36.04 -5.93 -36.61
C SER A 538 35.03 -5.29 -37.59
N SER A 539 33.79 -5.77 -37.62
CA SER A 539 32.73 -5.39 -38.56
C SER A 539 31.99 -4.06 -38.22
N VAL A 540 32.73 -2.98 -38.02
CA VAL A 540 32.22 -1.68 -37.51
C VAL A 540 31.29 -0.95 -38.49
N ASN A 541 31.51 -1.08 -39.80
CA ASN A 541 30.78 -0.30 -40.82
C ASN A 541 29.29 -0.66 -40.90
N ARG A 542 28.96 -1.95 -40.71
CA ARG A 542 27.58 -2.45 -40.68
C ARG A 542 26.84 -1.91 -39.47
N ILE A 543 27.45 -2.02 -38.30
CA ILE A 543 26.94 -1.50 -37.02
C ILE A 543 26.62 0.00 -37.12
N LYS A 544 27.53 0.80 -37.70
CA LYS A 544 27.33 2.24 -37.90
C LYS A 544 26.09 2.55 -38.74
N LYS A 545 25.81 1.75 -39.77
CA LYS A 545 24.61 1.90 -40.60
C LYS A 545 23.33 1.66 -39.78
N VAL A 546 23.30 0.59 -38.98
CA VAL A 546 22.16 0.23 -38.12
C VAL A 546 21.88 1.33 -37.09
N VAL A 547 22.91 1.87 -36.44
CA VAL A 547 22.74 2.96 -35.47
C VAL A 547 22.24 4.23 -36.16
N SER A 548 22.72 4.54 -37.37
CA SER A 548 22.28 5.75 -38.09
C SER A 548 20.82 5.71 -38.53
N ILE A 549 20.26 4.54 -38.87
CA ILE A 549 18.83 4.42 -39.24
C ILE A 549 17.92 4.54 -38.01
N TYR A 550 18.39 4.09 -36.83
CA TYR A 550 17.62 4.20 -35.58
C TYR A 550 17.56 5.61 -34.99
N GLY A 551 18.37 6.56 -35.50
CA GLY A 551 18.34 7.97 -35.08
C GLY A 551 17.04 8.72 -35.41
N SER A 552 16.13 8.10 -36.18
CA SER A 552 14.79 8.61 -36.47
C SER A 552 13.67 7.73 -35.89
N SER A 553 13.95 6.96 -34.83
CA SER A 553 12.91 6.18 -34.16
C SER A 553 11.88 7.08 -33.48
N ILE A 554 10.64 6.58 -33.37
CA ILE A 554 9.55 7.26 -32.65
C ILE A 554 9.74 7.23 -31.13
N ASP A 555 10.50 6.25 -30.62
CA ASP A 555 10.79 6.12 -29.20
C ASP A 555 11.91 7.09 -28.81
N VAL A 556 11.62 7.95 -27.85
CA VAL A 556 12.53 9.02 -27.38
C VAL A 556 13.84 8.43 -26.86
N GLU A 557 13.78 7.31 -26.15
CA GLU A 557 14.94 6.69 -25.51
C GLU A 557 15.88 6.07 -26.56
N LEU A 558 15.29 5.32 -27.50
CA LEU A 558 16.03 4.72 -28.61
C LEU A 558 16.61 5.79 -29.55
N GLN A 559 15.85 6.87 -29.78
CA GLN A 559 16.28 7.97 -30.63
C GLN A 559 17.48 8.67 -30.01
N GLN A 560 17.40 8.99 -28.71
CA GLN A 560 18.48 9.63 -27.96
C GLN A 560 19.74 8.77 -28.02
N ARG A 561 19.64 7.48 -27.67
CA ARG A 561 20.78 6.53 -27.75
C ARG A 561 21.38 6.48 -29.15
N ALA A 562 20.56 6.33 -30.17
CA ALA A 562 21.03 6.23 -31.55
C ALA A 562 21.73 7.50 -32.03
N VAL A 563 21.23 8.69 -31.67
CA VAL A 563 21.84 9.97 -32.04
C VAL A 563 23.19 10.17 -31.31
N GLU A 564 23.25 9.86 -30.02
CA GLU A 564 24.49 9.92 -29.23
C GLU A 564 25.54 8.94 -29.78
N TYR A 565 25.16 7.69 -30.02
CA TYR A 565 26.04 6.67 -30.60
C TYR A 565 26.49 7.07 -32.02
N ASN A 566 25.61 7.64 -32.85
CA ASN A 566 25.98 8.13 -34.18
C ASN A 566 26.95 9.33 -34.12
N ALA A 567 26.84 10.19 -33.11
CA ALA A 567 27.81 11.27 -32.89
C ALA A 567 29.21 10.70 -32.55
N LEU A 568 29.27 9.65 -31.73
CA LEU A 568 30.51 8.92 -31.45
C LEU A 568 31.10 8.32 -32.74
N PHE A 569 30.28 7.65 -33.57
CA PHE A 569 30.72 7.09 -34.87
C PHE A 569 31.12 8.12 -35.93
N LYS A 570 30.69 9.38 -35.82
CA LYS A 570 30.97 10.43 -36.83
C LYS A 570 32.13 11.33 -36.44
N LYS A 571 32.26 11.67 -35.15
CA LYS A 571 33.22 12.67 -34.67
C LYS A 571 34.29 12.11 -33.73
N TYR A 572 33.97 11.07 -32.97
CA TYR A 572 34.78 10.61 -31.83
C TYR A 572 35.06 9.11 -31.87
N ASP A 573 35.37 8.57 -33.04
CA ASP A 573 35.59 7.13 -33.23
C ASP A 573 36.69 6.56 -32.32
N HIS A 574 37.74 7.35 -32.06
CA HIS A 574 38.85 6.98 -31.18
C HIS A 574 38.47 6.94 -29.69
N MET A 575 37.36 7.56 -29.27
CA MET A 575 36.91 7.56 -27.88
C MET A 575 36.08 6.30 -27.54
N ARG A 576 35.51 5.62 -28.55
CA ARG A 576 34.64 4.45 -28.35
C ARG A 576 35.28 3.33 -27.54
N PRO A 577 36.55 2.93 -27.76
CA PRO A 577 37.19 1.89 -26.95
C PRO A 577 37.33 2.29 -25.48
N ALA A 578 37.66 3.55 -25.20
CA ALA A 578 37.87 4.02 -23.83
C ALA A 578 36.57 4.10 -23.00
N LEU A 579 35.42 4.37 -23.64
CA LEU A 579 34.13 4.50 -22.96
C LEU A 579 33.30 3.20 -22.94
N LEU A 580 33.54 2.27 -23.86
CA LEU A 580 32.85 0.98 -23.96
C LEU A 580 33.66 -0.19 -23.37
N GLU A 581 34.52 0.10 -22.40
CA GLU A 581 35.20 -0.93 -21.62
C GLU A 581 34.20 -1.75 -20.79
N ARG A 582 34.58 -2.96 -20.36
CA ARG A 582 33.71 -3.82 -19.55
C ARG A 582 33.23 -3.09 -18.30
N MET A 583 31.93 -3.19 -18.03
CA MET A 583 31.34 -2.56 -16.85
C MET A 583 31.94 -3.14 -15.56
N PRO A 584 32.20 -2.30 -14.53
CA PRO A 584 32.68 -2.78 -13.25
C PRO A 584 31.73 -3.79 -12.61
N ILE A 585 32.30 -4.75 -11.89
CA ILE A 585 31.52 -5.76 -11.16
C ILE A 585 30.84 -5.07 -9.97
N MET A 586 29.51 -5.22 -9.87
CA MET A 586 28.74 -4.68 -8.76
C MET A 586 28.97 -5.52 -7.50
N GLU A 587 29.45 -4.92 -6.41
CA GLU A 587 29.47 -5.60 -5.11
C GLU A 587 28.05 -5.93 -4.68
N LYS A 588 27.87 -7.12 -4.08
CA LYS A 588 26.58 -7.52 -3.53
C LYS A 588 26.20 -6.53 -2.44
N THR A 589 25.25 -5.64 -2.71
CA THR A 589 24.47 -5.04 -1.63
C THR A 589 23.86 -6.22 -0.88
N ALA A 590 24.33 -6.49 0.34
CA ALA A 590 23.69 -7.47 1.19
C ALA A 590 22.25 -6.99 1.40
N THR A 591 21.34 -7.53 0.60
CA THR A 591 19.91 -7.35 0.82
C THR A 591 19.64 -7.86 2.22
N ASN A 592 19.08 -6.96 3.03
CA ASN A 592 18.32 -7.32 4.22
C ASN A 592 17.53 -8.61 3.96
N GLY A 593 17.41 -9.46 4.99
CA GLY A 593 16.76 -10.76 4.92
C GLY A 593 15.38 -10.75 4.26
N PRO A 594 14.82 -11.93 3.98
CA PRO A 594 13.74 -12.12 3.02
C PRO A 594 12.64 -11.08 3.24
N THR A 595 12.43 -10.22 2.25
CA THR A 595 11.16 -9.50 2.12
C THR A 595 10.09 -10.57 2.06
N GLU A 596 9.46 -10.82 3.20
CA GLU A 596 8.17 -11.49 3.26
C GLU A 596 7.28 -10.85 2.19
N ILE A 597 6.64 -11.71 1.41
CA ILE A 597 5.54 -11.32 0.55
C ILE A 597 4.40 -10.93 1.49
N VAL A 598 4.45 -9.72 2.01
CA VAL A 598 3.32 -9.06 2.65
C VAL A 598 2.59 -8.33 1.54
N GLN A 599 1.54 -8.96 1.03
CA GLN A 599 0.48 -8.21 0.35
C GLN A 599 -0.08 -7.19 1.34
N THR A 600 0.32 -5.93 1.23
CA THR A 600 -0.38 -4.83 1.90
C THR A 600 -0.55 -3.65 0.95
N ASN A 601 -1.82 -3.24 0.85
CA ASN A 601 -2.29 -2.03 0.22
C ASN A 601 -1.61 -0.80 0.85
N GLY A 602 -1.19 0.14 -0.01
CA GLY A 602 -1.21 1.59 0.20
C GLY A 602 -0.63 2.18 1.48
N GLU A 603 0.36 3.05 1.27
CA GLU A 603 0.87 4.18 2.10
C GLU A 603 2.33 4.01 2.52
N THR A 604 3.15 5.00 2.11
CA THR A 604 4.60 5.05 2.27
C THR A 604 4.94 6.14 3.26
N GLU A 605 5.59 5.79 4.38
CA GLU A 605 6.38 6.74 5.18
C GLU A 605 7.87 6.33 5.14
N PRO A 606 8.82 7.28 5.13
CA PRO A 606 10.25 6.98 5.05
C PRO A 606 10.89 6.89 6.45
N SER A 607 11.59 5.79 6.73
CA SER A 607 12.39 5.60 7.95
C SER A 607 13.82 6.12 7.76
N VAL A 608 14.33 6.81 8.78
CA VAL A 608 15.66 7.43 8.91
C VAL A 608 16.77 6.37 9.06
N VAL A 609 17.92 6.57 8.40
CA VAL A 609 19.12 5.70 8.52
C VAL A 609 20.19 6.39 9.38
N GLU A 610 20.60 5.73 10.46
CA GLU A 610 21.76 6.09 11.29
C GLU A 610 23.08 5.87 10.55
N THR A 611 24.00 6.84 10.63
CA THR A 611 25.35 6.74 10.03
C THR A 611 26.41 6.56 11.12
N LYS A 612 27.29 5.55 10.96
CA LYS A 612 28.36 5.18 11.87
C LYS A 612 29.67 5.91 11.52
N HIS A 613 30.33 6.50 12.51
CA HIS A 613 31.57 7.30 12.46
C HIS A 613 32.82 6.57 11.98
N LEU A 614 33.74 7.30 11.30
CA LEU A 614 35.20 7.10 11.22
C LEU A 614 35.93 8.49 11.17
N PRO A 615 37.25 8.58 11.48
CA PRO A 615 37.86 9.68 12.25
C PRO A 615 38.45 10.86 11.42
N PRO A 616 38.77 12.02 12.05
CA PRO A 616 39.10 13.26 11.33
C PRO A 616 40.60 13.44 11.06
N VAL A 617 40.92 13.98 9.88
CA VAL A 617 42.21 14.62 9.57
C VAL A 617 41.99 16.14 9.48
N THR A 618 42.85 16.87 10.16
CA THR A 618 42.87 18.31 10.43
C THR A 618 43.34 19.15 9.24
N GLN A 619 42.66 20.28 8.97
CA GLN A 619 43.20 21.58 8.52
C GLN A 619 42.07 22.66 8.50
N PRO A 620 42.41 23.97 8.49
CA PRO A 620 42.02 24.89 9.56
C PRO A 620 40.79 25.76 9.28
N ALA A 621 40.12 26.12 10.38
CA ALA A 621 38.99 27.04 10.46
C ALA A 621 39.38 28.50 10.22
N ASN A 622 38.48 29.28 9.62
CA ASN A 622 37.96 30.48 10.27
C ASN A 622 36.74 31.09 9.55
N GLN A 623 35.88 31.70 10.37
CA GLN A 623 34.74 32.59 10.06
C GLN A 623 33.35 31.95 9.87
N ALA A 624 32.76 31.51 10.99
CA ALA A 624 31.29 31.55 11.19
C ALA A 624 30.87 31.53 12.68
N ASN A 625 31.72 31.98 13.60
CA ASN A 625 31.45 31.87 15.05
C ASN A 625 31.38 33.22 15.78
N ASP A 626 30.97 34.30 15.09
CA ASP A 626 31.00 35.65 15.65
C ASP A 626 29.63 36.35 15.63
N LEU A 627 28.56 35.66 16.00
CA LEU A 627 27.27 36.33 16.21
C LEU A 627 26.37 35.76 17.32
N LEU A 628 26.87 34.84 18.16
CA LEU A 628 26.10 34.29 19.29
C LEU A 628 26.61 34.71 20.68
N ASP A 629 27.58 35.63 20.78
CA ASP A 629 28.19 36.02 22.07
C ASP A 629 28.31 37.54 22.29
N LEU A 630 27.44 38.33 21.66
CA LEU A 630 27.39 39.79 21.87
C LEU A 630 26.00 40.24 22.31
N LEU A 631 25.54 39.68 23.46
CA LEU A 631 24.78 40.40 24.49
C LEU A 631 24.58 39.62 25.83
N GLY A 632 25.57 38.80 26.23
CA GLY A 632 26.04 38.71 27.64
C GLY A 632 25.37 37.74 28.63
N GLY A 633 26.17 36.80 29.16
CA GLY A 633 26.01 36.17 30.49
C GLY A 633 26.36 37.13 31.64
N ASN A 634 26.24 36.83 32.94
CA ASN A 634 26.26 35.58 33.69
C ASN A 634 25.44 35.72 34.99
N ASP A 635 24.90 34.61 35.51
CA ASP A 635 25.26 34.06 36.82
C ASP A 635 24.69 32.64 36.99
N VAL A 636 25.51 31.74 37.52
CA VAL A 636 25.31 30.28 37.73
C VAL A 636 25.24 30.04 39.25
N PRO A 637 24.77 28.91 39.86
CA PRO A 637 24.21 27.61 39.38
C PRO A 637 22.80 27.30 39.99
N VAL A 638 22.05 26.23 39.65
CA VAL A 638 22.14 24.87 40.25
C VAL A 638 21.03 23.95 39.67
N ILE A 639 21.44 22.79 39.13
CA ILE A 639 20.94 21.39 39.27
C ILE A 639 19.41 21.06 39.30
N GLN A 640 19.01 20.30 38.27
CA GLN A 640 18.11 19.11 38.17
C GLN A 640 16.60 19.10 38.53
N THR A 641 15.90 18.29 37.73
CA THR A 641 14.73 17.41 37.99
C THR A 641 13.28 17.87 37.74
N THR A 642 12.66 17.13 36.80
CA THR A 642 11.27 16.59 36.75
C THR A 642 10.03 17.50 36.66
N MET A 643 9.09 17.06 35.80
CA MET A 643 7.63 17.33 35.80
C MET A 643 6.99 17.13 37.21
N PRO A 644 5.66 17.25 37.44
CA PRO A 644 4.52 17.87 36.72
C PRO A 644 3.58 18.69 37.65
N THR A 645 2.51 19.29 37.10
CA THR A 645 1.08 19.11 37.48
C THR A 645 0.20 20.36 37.30
N LYS A 646 -1.02 20.07 36.86
CA LYS A 646 -2.25 20.86 36.74
C LYS A 646 -2.59 21.66 38.03
N PRO A 647 -3.50 22.66 37.99
CA PRO A 647 -4.93 22.34 37.96
C PRO A 647 -5.80 23.26 37.08
N ALA A 648 -7.07 22.88 37.02
CA ALA A 648 -8.10 23.35 36.11
C ALA A 648 -8.96 24.50 36.68
N SER A 649 -9.77 25.06 35.76
CA SER A 649 -11.11 25.65 35.98
C SER A 649 -11.20 27.16 36.27
N ALA A 650 -11.79 27.90 35.32
CA ALA A 650 -13.14 28.49 35.44
C ALA A 650 -13.44 29.32 34.16
N GLY A 651 -14.67 29.23 33.66
CA GLY A 651 -15.13 29.94 32.48
C GLY A 651 -15.93 31.19 32.79
N GLY A 652 -16.06 32.04 31.77
CA GLY A 652 -17.26 32.83 31.46
C GLY A 652 -17.40 34.20 32.13
N GLU A 653 -17.23 35.27 31.34
CA GLU A 653 -18.03 36.49 31.47
C GLU A 653 -18.50 36.94 30.07
N LEU A 654 -19.82 37.07 29.97
CA LEU A 654 -20.64 37.57 28.86
C LEU A 654 -21.18 38.92 29.31
N LEU A 655 -21.28 39.88 28.37
CA LEU A 655 -22.05 41.13 28.45
C LEU A 655 -21.74 42.08 29.62
N ASP A 656 -21.19 43.24 29.28
CA ASP A 656 -21.68 44.58 29.65
C ASP A 656 -20.59 45.62 29.33
N LEU A 657 -20.83 46.87 28.94
CA LEU A 657 -22.03 47.61 28.57
C LEU A 657 -21.49 49.00 28.16
N LEU A 658 -21.92 49.44 26.98
CA LEU A 658 -22.38 50.77 26.58
C LEU A 658 -21.69 52.08 27.02
N GLY A 659 -21.65 52.97 26.02
CA GLY A 659 -21.65 54.43 26.15
C GLY A 659 -20.52 55.05 25.33
N ASP A 660 -20.72 55.86 24.28
CA ASP A 660 -21.80 56.81 24.00
C ASP A 660 -21.56 57.31 22.55
N LEU A 661 -22.43 57.07 21.55
CA LEU A 661 -23.64 57.78 21.09
C LEU A 661 -23.48 59.15 20.40
N SER A 662 -24.22 59.26 19.29
CA SER A 662 -24.84 60.44 18.63
C SER A 662 -24.05 61.18 17.52
N LEU A 663 -24.62 61.65 16.38
CA LEU A 663 -25.92 61.51 15.69
C LEU A 663 -25.87 62.29 14.32
N SER A 664 -26.83 61.98 13.43
CA SER A 664 -27.42 62.78 12.31
C SER A 664 -26.76 62.74 10.92
N GLY A 665 -27.44 62.62 9.76
CA GLY A 665 -28.87 62.50 9.35
C GLY A 665 -28.99 62.36 7.80
N GLY A 666 -30.04 61.70 7.26
CA GLY A 666 -30.26 61.37 5.81
C GLY A 666 -30.84 62.52 4.93
N PRO A 667 -31.60 62.31 3.80
CA PRO A 667 -32.00 61.11 3.02
C PRO A 667 -31.84 61.21 1.44
N THR A 668 -32.44 60.25 0.70
CA THR A 668 -32.60 59.93 -0.78
C THR A 668 -32.93 61.09 -1.78
N PRO A 669 -32.93 60.96 -3.16
CA PRO A 669 -33.40 59.84 -4.03
C PRO A 669 -32.73 59.58 -5.44
N ALA A 670 -33.21 58.53 -6.14
CA ALA A 670 -32.99 58.13 -7.58
C ALA A 670 -33.66 59.14 -8.59
N PRO A 671 -33.63 59.03 -9.96
CA PRO A 671 -33.40 57.86 -10.86
C PRO A 671 -32.69 58.08 -12.26
N ALA A 672 -32.37 56.96 -12.96
CA ALA A 672 -32.44 56.56 -14.42
C ALA A 672 -32.30 57.58 -15.61
N PRO A 673 -32.32 57.19 -16.93
CA PRO A 673 -31.84 56.02 -17.70
C PRO A 673 -31.12 56.38 -19.05
N SER A 674 -30.71 55.37 -19.86
CA SER A 674 -31.17 55.12 -21.26
C SER A 674 -30.12 54.67 -22.31
N VAL A 675 -30.65 53.82 -23.21
CA VAL A 675 -30.09 52.95 -24.27
C VAL A 675 -29.88 53.74 -25.59
N PRO A 676 -29.23 53.21 -26.66
CA PRO A 676 -29.98 52.40 -27.62
C PRO A 676 -29.23 51.23 -28.32
N THR A 677 -30.07 50.29 -28.76
CA THR A 677 -29.93 49.10 -29.63
C THR A 677 -29.97 49.43 -31.14
N SER A 678 -29.41 48.57 -32.02
CA SER A 678 -30.09 48.00 -33.22
C SER A 678 -29.19 47.12 -34.16
N GLN A 679 -29.43 45.80 -34.14
CA GLN A 679 -29.70 44.79 -35.21
C GLN A 679 -29.32 44.93 -36.74
N PRO A 680 -29.41 43.84 -37.57
CA PRO A 680 -28.32 43.29 -38.42
C PRO A 680 -28.61 43.25 -39.96
N SER A 681 -27.72 42.66 -40.80
CA SER A 681 -28.01 42.25 -42.20
C SER A 681 -27.04 41.19 -42.75
N PHE A 682 -27.52 40.41 -43.74
CA PHE A 682 -27.03 39.15 -44.31
C PHE A 682 -26.67 39.28 -45.81
N LEU A 683 -25.83 38.34 -46.33
CA LEU A 683 -25.70 37.79 -47.71
C LEU A 683 -24.75 38.40 -48.80
N LEU A 684 -23.70 37.61 -49.10
CA LEU A 684 -23.33 36.92 -50.36
C LEU A 684 -22.22 37.44 -51.33
N ASP A 685 -21.22 36.55 -51.50
CA ASP A 685 -20.40 36.13 -52.66
C ASP A 685 -19.09 36.83 -53.12
N GLY A 686 -18.07 36.00 -53.46
CA GLY A 686 -16.92 36.48 -54.26
C GLY A 686 -15.55 35.77 -54.25
N LEU A 687 -15.43 34.46 -53.99
CA LEU A 687 -14.42 33.49 -54.51
C LEU A 687 -12.94 33.90 -54.78
N THR A 688 -11.99 33.34 -54.01
CA THR A 688 -10.81 32.61 -54.52
C THR A 688 -10.41 31.48 -53.55
N SER A 689 -10.37 30.25 -54.05
CA SER A 689 -10.12 29.00 -53.33
C SER A 689 -8.66 28.54 -53.35
N GLN A 690 -8.11 28.15 -52.19
CA GLN A 690 -6.95 27.27 -52.02
C GLN A 690 -7.29 26.14 -51.02
N PRO A 691 -6.66 24.95 -51.12
CA PRO A 691 -7.17 23.73 -50.48
C PRO A 691 -6.82 23.63 -48.99
N LEU A 692 -7.72 22.98 -48.24
CA LEU A 692 -7.64 22.68 -46.81
C LEU A 692 -6.52 21.68 -46.46
N PHE A 693 -5.80 21.98 -45.37
CA PHE A 693 -5.50 21.02 -44.31
C PHE A 693 -5.60 21.74 -42.95
N ASN A 694 -6.35 21.12 -42.03
CA ASN A 694 -6.64 21.55 -40.66
C ASN A 694 -5.37 21.56 -39.78
N ASP A 695 -5.17 22.64 -39.02
CA ASP A 695 -4.46 22.59 -37.73
C ASP A 695 -5.38 23.12 -36.62
N ILE A 696 -5.68 22.25 -35.66
CA ILE A 696 -6.45 22.56 -34.46
C ILE A 696 -5.49 23.25 -33.49
N ALA A 697 -5.53 24.59 -33.44
CA ALA A 697 -4.84 25.36 -32.42
C ALA A 697 -5.51 25.17 -31.05
N THR A 698 -4.80 24.58 -30.10
CA THR A 698 -5.14 24.59 -28.68
C THR A 698 -5.12 26.02 -28.15
N ALA A 699 -6.17 26.43 -27.43
CA ALA A 699 -6.28 27.76 -26.84
C ALA A 699 -5.19 27.96 -25.77
N ALA A 700 -4.19 28.80 -26.06
CA ALA A 700 -3.11 29.15 -25.13
C ALA A 700 -3.64 30.08 -24.01
N ILE A 701 -3.25 29.80 -22.75
CA ILE A 701 -3.62 30.60 -21.58
C ILE A 701 -2.72 31.85 -21.53
N PRO A 702 -3.27 33.08 -21.37
CA PRO A 702 -2.46 34.30 -21.37
C PRO A 702 -1.56 34.39 -20.12
N PRO A 703 -0.31 34.90 -20.24
CA PRO A 703 0.57 35.14 -19.11
C PRO A 703 0.06 36.29 -18.21
N MET A 704 0.48 36.32 -16.95
CA MET A 704 0.13 37.39 -16.01
C MET A 704 1.34 37.88 -15.21
N THR A 705 1.40 39.17 -14.89
CA THR A 705 2.41 39.71 -13.96
C THR A 705 1.96 39.52 -12.53
N ALA A 706 2.71 38.74 -11.75
CA ALA A 706 2.41 38.40 -10.36
C ALA A 706 3.02 39.40 -9.36
N TYR A 707 4.15 40.00 -9.71
CA TYR A 707 4.85 40.97 -8.86
C TYR A 707 5.64 41.97 -9.68
N HIS A 708 5.61 43.24 -9.29
CA HIS A 708 6.46 44.29 -9.88
C HIS A 708 6.75 45.38 -8.85
N LYS A 709 7.95 45.39 -8.26
CA LYS A 709 8.39 46.39 -7.29
C LYS A 709 9.92 46.38 -7.20
N ASN A 710 10.53 47.53 -6.88
CA ASN A 710 11.98 47.68 -6.69
C ASN A 710 12.83 47.15 -7.85
N GLY A 711 12.31 47.25 -9.08
CA GLY A 711 12.97 46.80 -10.30
C GLY A 711 12.93 45.28 -10.55
N LEU A 712 12.42 44.48 -9.61
CA LEU A 712 12.15 43.05 -9.81
C LEU A 712 10.74 42.85 -10.38
N LYS A 713 10.65 42.17 -11.52
CA LYS A 713 9.39 41.79 -12.17
C LYS A 713 9.27 40.27 -12.22
N ILE A 714 8.12 39.75 -11.80
CA ILE A 714 7.79 38.32 -11.81
C ILE A 714 6.55 38.09 -12.67
N ASP A 715 6.71 37.35 -13.76
CA ASP A 715 5.64 36.95 -14.67
C ASP A 715 5.34 35.44 -14.53
N PHE A 716 4.07 35.07 -14.59
CA PHE A 716 3.59 33.69 -14.57
C PHE A 716 3.08 33.28 -15.96
N THR A 717 3.56 32.15 -16.45
CA THR A 717 3.06 31.45 -17.64
C THR A 717 2.42 30.12 -17.23
N PHE A 718 1.37 29.70 -17.93
CA PHE A 718 0.55 28.55 -17.54
C PHE A 718 0.59 27.45 -18.57
N GLU A 719 0.78 26.21 -18.10
CA GLU A 719 0.69 25.00 -18.90
C GLU A 719 -0.27 24.00 -18.25
N ARG A 720 -1.11 23.34 -19.06
CA ARG A 720 -1.96 22.24 -18.59
C ARG A 720 -1.15 20.95 -18.60
N ALA A 721 -1.09 20.26 -17.47
CA ALA A 721 -0.43 18.95 -17.39
C ALA A 721 -1.32 17.86 -18.01
N ASN A 722 -0.97 17.35 -19.21
CA ASN A 722 -1.49 16.07 -19.68
C ASN A 722 -0.71 14.95 -18.96
N PRO A 723 -1.36 14.00 -18.25
CA PRO A 723 -2.76 13.54 -18.41
C PRO A 723 -3.73 13.94 -17.28
N ASN A 724 -3.34 14.77 -16.30
CA ASN A 724 -4.17 15.11 -15.13
C ASN A 724 -4.74 16.54 -15.22
N PRO A 725 -6.04 16.71 -15.58
CA PRO A 725 -6.65 18.04 -15.75
C PRO A 725 -6.80 18.84 -14.44
N ASN A 726 -6.56 18.21 -13.29
CA ASN A 726 -6.61 18.85 -11.97
C ASN A 726 -5.27 19.44 -11.52
N VAL A 727 -4.20 19.29 -12.33
CA VAL A 727 -2.86 19.84 -12.05
C VAL A 727 -2.58 21.00 -12.99
N ALA A 728 -2.35 22.18 -12.40
CA ALA A 728 -1.87 23.36 -13.11
C ALA A 728 -0.36 23.48 -12.96
N VAL A 729 0.36 23.68 -14.07
CA VAL A 729 1.80 23.99 -14.06
C VAL A 729 1.96 25.48 -14.30
N ILE A 730 2.61 26.17 -13.36
CA ILE A 730 2.88 27.60 -13.42
C ILE A 730 4.40 27.77 -13.50
N THR A 731 4.88 28.35 -14.59
CA THR A 731 6.30 28.71 -14.74
C THR A 731 6.47 30.18 -14.44
N ILE A 732 7.35 30.47 -13.49
CA ILE A 732 7.71 31.81 -13.06
C ILE A 732 8.88 32.30 -13.89
N HIS A 733 8.85 33.56 -14.30
CA HIS A 733 9.96 34.27 -14.94
C HIS A 733 10.27 35.52 -14.12
N ALA A 734 11.39 35.51 -13.39
CA ALA A 734 11.88 36.67 -12.65
C ALA A 734 12.92 37.43 -13.47
N SER A 735 12.69 38.73 -13.67
CA SER A 735 13.57 39.65 -14.40
C SER A 735 13.91 40.86 -13.54
N ASN A 736 15.13 41.39 -13.70
CA ASN A 736 15.64 42.49 -12.91
C ASN A 736 16.01 43.67 -13.83
N SER A 737 15.30 44.78 -13.67
CA SER A 737 15.49 46.02 -14.43
C SER A 737 16.49 46.99 -13.79
N THR A 738 17.08 46.64 -12.64
CA THR A 738 18.09 47.47 -11.97
C THR A 738 19.47 47.29 -12.60
N GLU A 739 20.38 48.23 -12.33
CA GLU A 739 21.76 48.23 -12.84
C GLU A 739 22.70 47.24 -12.12
N ALA A 740 22.25 46.56 -11.07
CA ALA A 740 23.04 45.61 -10.29
C ALA A 740 22.33 44.26 -10.19
N ASP A 741 23.10 43.17 -10.18
CA ASP A 741 22.56 41.82 -10.04
C ASP A 741 21.88 41.63 -8.68
N MET A 742 20.76 40.90 -8.67
CA MET A 742 20.11 40.46 -7.44
C MET A 742 20.62 39.07 -7.09
N THR A 743 21.44 38.97 -6.04
CA THR A 743 22.02 37.70 -5.58
C THR A 743 21.17 37.06 -4.47
N GLU A 744 21.35 35.76 -4.24
CA GLU A 744 20.60 34.99 -3.23
C GLU A 744 19.07 35.06 -3.41
N PHE A 745 18.62 35.07 -4.66
CA PHE A 745 17.20 35.11 -4.98
C PHE A 745 16.51 33.81 -4.55
N VAL A 746 15.54 33.94 -3.64
CA VAL A 746 14.71 32.84 -3.15
C VAL A 746 13.24 33.22 -3.31
N PHE A 747 12.50 32.39 -4.06
CA PHE A 747 11.06 32.48 -4.21
C PHE A 747 10.37 31.41 -3.36
N GLN A 748 9.42 31.83 -2.52
CA GLN A 748 8.58 30.98 -1.71
C GLN A 748 7.10 31.28 -2.00
N ALA A 749 6.25 30.25 -2.03
CA ALA A 749 4.82 30.40 -2.24
C ALA A 749 4.00 29.53 -1.29
N ALA A 750 2.82 30.02 -0.89
CA ALA A 750 1.85 29.32 -0.08
C ALA A 750 0.44 29.46 -0.68
N VAL A 751 -0.36 28.40 -0.58
CA VAL A 751 -1.76 28.31 -1.05
C VAL A 751 -2.67 27.82 0.09
N PRO A 752 -4.00 28.03 0.03
CA PRO A 752 -4.95 27.50 1.01
C PRO A 752 -4.86 25.97 1.15
N LYS A 753 -5.23 25.44 2.32
CA LYS A 753 -5.19 23.99 2.64
C LYS A 753 -5.99 23.09 1.68
N THR A 754 -6.88 23.67 0.88
CA THR A 754 -7.66 22.96 -0.15
C THR A 754 -6.84 22.65 -1.42
N PHE A 755 -5.63 23.19 -1.56
CA PHE A 755 -4.70 22.97 -2.66
C PHE A 755 -3.42 22.29 -2.17
N GLN A 756 -2.77 21.50 -3.02
CA GLN A 756 -1.41 21.01 -2.77
C GLN A 756 -0.43 21.71 -3.72
N LEU A 757 0.68 22.23 -3.19
CA LEU A 757 1.68 22.98 -3.94
C LEU A 757 3.05 22.31 -3.83
N GLN A 758 3.72 22.15 -4.96
CA GLN A 758 5.10 21.68 -5.07
C GLN A 758 5.92 22.71 -5.86
N LEU A 759 6.97 23.26 -5.25
CA LEU A 759 7.97 24.09 -5.93
C LEU A 759 9.14 23.21 -6.39
N LEU A 760 9.53 23.34 -7.67
CA LEU A 760 10.77 22.77 -8.18
C LEU A 760 11.94 23.75 -7.98
N SER A 761 13.17 23.24 -8.04
CA SER A 761 14.38 24.08 -7.88
C SER A 761 14.43 25.19 -8.95
N PRO A 762 14.85 26.41 -8.60
CA PRO A 762 15.03 27.48 -9.58
C PRO A 762 16.22 27.20 -10.50
N SER A 763 16.20 27.78 -11.70
CA SER A 763 17.30 27.68 -12.67
C SER A 763 18.59 28.39 -12.24
N SER A 764 18.50 29.42 -11.39
CA SER A 764 19.63 30.17 -10.84
C SER A 764 19.23 30.87 -9.55
N ASN A 765 20.21 31.18 -8.70
CA ASN A 765 20.07 31.98 -7.48
C ASN A 765 20.47 33.45 -7.68
N VAL A 766 20.80 33.87 -8.91
CA VAL A 766 21.13 35.25 -9.27
C VAL A 766 20.24 35.70 -10.43
N VAL A 767 19.57 36.85 -10.27
CA VAL A 767 18.79 37.51 -11.33
C VAL A 767 19.64 38.62 -11.96
N PRO A 768 20.11 38.46 -13.22
CA PRO A 768 21.01 39.41 -13.86
C PRO A 768 20.41 40.81 -14.03
N ALA A 769 21.23 41.84 -13.87
CA ALA A 769 20.90 43.24 -14.09
C ALA A 769 20.42 43.52 -15.54
N LEU A 770 19.78 44.67 -15.72
CA LEU A 770 19.40 45.23 -17.03
C LEU A 770 18.57 44.28 -17.91
N ASN A 771 17.79 43.37 -17.31
CA ASN A 771 17.01 42.33 -17.97
C ASN A 771 17.84 41.44 -18.92
N GLN A 772 19.13 41.24 -18.64
CA GLN A 772 20.01 40.40 -19.48
C GLN A 772 19.73 38.90 -19.36
N GLY A 773 18.90 38.48 -18.40
CA GLY A 773 18.43 37.11 -18.25
C GLY A 773 17.24 37.02 -17.31
N THR A 774 16.57 35.86 -17.32
CA THR A 774 15.42 35.57 -16.45
C THR A 774 15.68 34.31 -15.63
N VAL A 775 15.40 34.38 -14.33
CA VAL A 775 15.38 33.17 -13.49
C VAL A 775 14.01 32.53 -13.63
N THR A 776 14.01 31.26 -14.06
CA THR A 776 12.80 30.45 -14.17
C THR A 776 12.66 29.45 -13.02
N GLN A 777 11.43 29.28 -12.54
CA GLN A 777 11.10 28.27 -11.53
C GLN A 777 9.69 27.73 -11.80
N VAL A 778 9.51 26.41 -11.66
CA VAL A 778 8.24 25.74 -11.95
C VAL A 778 7.50 25.42 -10.64
N ILE A 779 6.23 25.78 -10.60
CA ILE A 779 5.29 25.44 -9.53
C ILE A 779 4.25 24.46 -10.09
N ARG A 780 4.03 23.34 -9.39
CA ARG A 780 2.90 22.45 -9.65
C ARG A 780 1.85 22.65 -8.57
N VAL A 781 0.61 22.95 -8.98
CA VAL A 781 -0.52 23.14 -8.08
C VAL A 781 -1.61 22.13 -8.41
N LEU A 782 -1.97 21.29 -7.44
CA LEU A 782 -3.10 20.37 -7.54
C LEU A 782 -4.35 21.03 -6.96
N ASN A 783 -5.40 21.10 -7.79
CA ASN A 783 -6.71 21.68 -7.44
C ASN A 783 -7.81 20.62 -7.58
N PRO A 784 -8.02 19.75 -6.58
CA PRO A 784 -8.99 18.67 -6.66
C PRO A 784 -10.46 19.16 -6.62
N GLN A 785 -10.71 20.35 -6.09
CA GLN A 785 -12.06 20.91 -5.89
C GLN A 785 -12.45 21.96 -6.95
N LYS A 786 -11.61 22.21 -7.96
CA LYS A 786 -11.80 23.24 -9.01
C LYS A 786 -12.19 24.62 -8.47
N GLN A 787 -11.61 25.01 -7.33
CA GLN A 787 -11.82 26.31 -6.71
C GLN A 787 -10.84 27.36 -7.27
N GLN A 788 -11.18 28.64 -7.15
CA GLN A 788 -10.32 29.74 -7.60
C GLN A 788 -8.99 29.75 -6.80
N LEU A 789 -7.87 29.74 -7.52
CA LEU A 789 -6.53 29.77 -6.91
C LEU A 789 -6.23 31.13 -6.28
N ARG A 790 -5.69 31.13 -5.06
CA ARG A 790 -5.10 32.29 -4.38
C ARG A 790 -3.74 31.90 -3.84
N MET A 791 -2.73 32.75 -4.01
CA MET A 791 -1.35 32.41 -3.68
C MET A 791 -0.67 33.58 -2.94
N ARG A 792 -0.03 33.29 -1.82
CA ARG A 792 0.87 34.24 -1.13
C ARG A 792 2.30 33.94 -1.51
N ILE A 793 3.02 34.94 -1.99
CA ILE A 793 4.42 34.82 -2.39
C ILE A 793 5.31 35.61 -1.43
N LYS A 794 6.48 35.06 -1.12
CA LYS A 794 7.56 35.70 -0.36
C LYS A 794 8.84 35.65 -1.20
N LEU A 795 9.46 36.80 -1.36
CA LEU A 795 10.67 37.01 -2.15
C LEU A 795 11.77 37.48 -1.23
N THR A 796 12.93 36.83 -1.29
CA THR A 796 14.15 37.26 -0.59
C THR A 796 15.25 37.41 -1.63
N TYR A 797 15.96 38.53 -1.64
CA TYR A 797 17.12 38.76 -2.50
C TYR A 797 18.02 39.86 -1.92
N THR A 798 19.29 39.86 -2.31
CA THR A 798 20.27 40.87 -1.91
C THR A 798 20.54 41.80 -3.09
N LEU A 799 20.30 43.10 -2.92
CA LEU A 799 20.55 44.12 -3.93
C LEU A 799 21.57 45.13 -3.40
N LYS A 800 22.70 45.31 -4.10
CA LYS A 800 23.80 46.22 -3.69
C LYS A 800 24.25 45.99 -2.23
N GLY A 801 24.29 44.73 -1.79
CA GLY A 801 24.71 44.33 -0.44
C GLY A 801 23.64 44.50 0.67
N SER A 802 22.44 44.96 0.35
CA SER A 802 21.33 45.05 1.31
C SER A 802 20.33 43.90 1.08
N PRO A 803 19.99 43.10 2.11
CA PRO A 803 18.96 42.07 1.99
C PRO A 803 17.58 42.71 1.93
N VAL A 804 16.78 42.31 0.95
CA VAL A 804 15.41 42.76 0.73
C VAL A 804 14.47 41.56 0.85
N GLN A 805 13.40 41.73 1.62
CA GLN A 805 12.33 40.74 1.76
C GLN A 805 10.98 41.40 1.47
N ASP A 806 10.26 40.86 0.48
CA ASP A 806 8.92 41.34 0.12
C ASP A 806 7.90 40.19 0.21
N LEU A 807 6.67 40.52 0.62
CA LEU A 807 5.51 39.61 0.59
C LEU A 807 4.40 40.21 -0.27
N ALA A 808 3.75 39.39 -1.09
CA ALA A 808 2.61 39.78 -1.91
C ALA A 808 1.55 38.67 -1.99
N GLU A 809 0.30 39.05 -2.24
CA GLU A 809 -0.81 38.11 -2.44
C GLU A 809 -1.35 38.22 -3.87
N VAL A 810 -1.37 37.11 -4.59
CA VAL A 810 -1.79 36.97 -5.98
C VAL A 810 -3.17 36.30 -6.00
N ASN A 811 -4.20 37.06 -6.41
CA ASN A 811 -5.59 36.60 -6.42
C ASN A 811 -6.22 36.56 -7.83
N ASN A 812 -5.53 37.08 -8.85
CA ASN A 812 -6.07 37.34 -10.19
C ASN A 812 -5.63 36.30 -11.23
N PHE A 813 -5.70 35.00 -10.90
CA PHE A 813 -5.35 33.93 -11.85
C PHE A 813 -6.41 33.79 -12.96
N PRO A 814 -6.01 33.63 -14.25
CA PRO A 814 -6.95 33.41 -15.35
C PRO A 814 -7.87 32.21 -15.08
N PRO A 815 -9.20 32.27 -15.34
CA PRO A 815 -10.12 31.16 -15.11
C PRO A 815 -9.67 29.86 -15.80
N GLN A 816 -9.10 29.99 -17.00
CA GLN A 816 -8.61 28.89 -17.82
C GLN A 816 -7.42 28.12 -17.21
N SER A 817 -6.74 28.71 -16.22
CA SER A 817 -5.61 28.08 -15.53
C SER A 817 -6.02 27.12 -14.41
N TRP A 818 -7.29 27.15 -13.98
CA TRP A 818 -7.80 26.30 -12.88
C TRP A 818 -9.18 25.67 -13.14
N GLN A 819 -9.90 26.07 -14.20
CA GLN A 819 -11.12 25.43 -14.73
C GLN A 819 -10.79 24.32 -15.74
#